data_AF-A0A9P8XTZ7-F1
#
_entry.id   AF-A0A9P8XTZ7-F1
#
_cell.length_a   1.000
_cell.length_b   1.000
_cell.length_c   1.000
_cell.angle_alpha   90.00
_cell.angle_beta   90.00
_cell.angle_gamma   90.00
#
_symmetry.space_group_name_H-M   'P 1'
#
loop_
_entity.id
_entity.type
_entity.pdbx_description
1 polymer ?
#
loop_
_entity_poly.entity_id
_entity_poly.type
_entity_poly.pdbx_seq_one_letter_code
_entity_poly.pdbx_strand_id
1 'polypeptide(L)'
;MPRRQRSRKDEYDSDDSFSPEDVFDVDEEASDAESDITEVDPFDDVDCHVDVEDLADLLGAAHPPEFYQRIAEQVDDSDLDTQDYSPGTERLLDAVEDHWQRFCRGNGFGDPCRRLKSIYLGILVSFFTWRLDLKTGKDDRKIKGIKTASSLGTNWKVFRLVYEKAVGAKLDPKLNRQMHKVLRRLAKDYKLSTKKRENRCMTIDDLKEQIETTVSTPEKSFDLGELRILMVLFLLLLAPAGSRPMAILRLRFGDIRVVLARDPEGGPHKLLLQFTPEFTKTYLGTKDAKTFTVPETLFDPTLLLSPDAFLLGILFRHRAFRAFRAPDFVSASQLVGLDIYPGERELRLPLRRDLDDVPLFRRAVKTLTGFEMSPTEPITYSMMAGWIKKIGELLGRLYPTICYNLRYNAGNELDGSPYASDAIRNLALDHNSSVPFQKHYLGRQLRLDTWAIIRGQEPQQALLKQACSIGHANSKRRPTELTAEQLASVNTDPRIRKLEEEVKRLPHRSEERQKAVRAVRSEKQRLKRALLERTKVEWTDEQAVEDIQNQLQGLGFSKSMDVDTASAPQRPAQKRLVDALTAPVDDTLEGYYRRRANLIDAIVAYCGVAEGRTARRTNVSAAKKQVPSPGSPSPEESPLKAAMLSVFIENEQERPRRCFLCIGAALTLGPDDPHVQKLTSEFYTSGDLSKHFRRRHLKLLPDNAKPRCEVCDFDLTCKMHLQSHAMKVHGTVS
;
A
#
# COMPACT_ATOMS: atom_id res chain seq x y z
N MET A 1 44.69 27.87 -29.85
CA MET A 1 43.66 27.12 -30.61
C MET A 1 44.27 25.77 -30.94
N PRO A 2 43.73 24.61 -30.50
CA PRO A 2 42.37 24.17 -30.84
C PRO A 2 41.57 23.43 -29.73
N ARG A 3 40.26 23.28 -30.00
CA ARG A 3 39.27 22.29 -29.50
C ARG A 3 39.07 22.11 -27.98
N ARG A 4 38.25 22.99 -27.40
CA ARG A 4 37.40 22.66 -26.23
C ARG A 4 36.34 21.63 -26.66
N GLN A 5 36.53 20.37 -26.30
CA GLN A 5 35.44 19.40 -26.24
C GLN A 5 34.49 19.78 -25.10
N ARG A 6 33.27 20.20 -25.45
CA ARG A 6 32.14 20.29 -24.51
C ARG A 6 31.81 18.89 -24.03
N SER A 7 32.16 18.58 -22.78
CA SER A 7 31.64 17.44 -22.05
C SER A 7 30.13 17.66 -21.81
N ARG A 8 29.31 16.82 -22.45
CA ARG A 8 27.90 16.60 -22.13
C ARG A 8 27.84 15.99 -20.73
N LYS A 9 27.36 16.76 -19.75
CA LYS A 9 26.94 16.26 -18.43
C LYS A 9 25.41 16.33 -18.37
N ASP A 10 24.77 15.20 -18.65
CA ASP A 10 23.38 14.93 -18.31
C ASP A 10 23.35 13.58 -17.56
N GLU A 11 23.77 13.57 -16.30
CA GLU A 11 23.48 12.47 -15.39
C GLU A 11 22.03 12.61 -14.91
N TYR A 12 21.18 11.75 -15.46
CA TYR A 12 19.79 11.56 -15.05
C TYR A 12 19.74 10.97 -13.63
N ASP A 13 19.75 11.85 -12.62
CA ASP A 13 19.49 11.48 -11.23
C ASP A 13 17.97 11.32 -11.03
N SER A 14 17.47 10.13 -11.34
CA SER A 14 16.09 9.73 -11.07
C SER A 14 16.03 9.03 -9.72
N ASP A 15 15.80 9.83 -8.69
CA ASP A 15 15.49 9.41 -7.32
C ASP A 15 14.04 8.87 -7.30
N ASP A 16 13.86 7.56 -7.53
CA ASP A 16 12.61 6.82 -7.27
C ASP A 16 12.51 6.40 -5.79
N SER A 17 13.18 7.09 -4.87
CA SER A 17 12.78 7.00 -3.47
C SER A 17 11.47 7.78 -3.33
N PHE A 18 10.38 7.03 -3.14
CA PHE A 18 9.12 7.58 -2.68
C PHE A 18 9.41 8.43 -1.44
N SER A 19 9.43 9.75 -1.60
CA SER A 19 9.57 10.67 -0.48
C SER A 19 8.18 10.84 0.12
N PRO A 20 7.99 10.69 1.45
CA PRO A 20 6.66 10.67 2.07
C PRO A 20 5.94 12.04 2.08
N GLU A 21 6.40 13.05 1.33
CA GLU A 21 5.88 14.41 1.39
C GLU A 21 4.72 14.72 0.41
N ASP A 22 4.28 13.75 -0.41
CA ASP A 22 3.11 13.91 -1.29
C ASP A 22 1.78 13.64 -0.54
N VAL A 23 1.56 14.35 0.58
CA VAL A 23 0.43 14.14 1.53
C VAL A 23 -0.85 14.90 1.13
N PHE A 24 -0.93 15.45 -0.08
CA PHE A 24 -2.06 16.30 -0.48
C PHE A 24 -2.57 16.05 -1.89
N ASP A 25 -2.38 14.84 -2.42
CA ASP A 25 -3.28 14.33 -3.44
C ASP A 25 -4.34 13.50 -2.72
N VAL A 26 -5.54 14.06 -2.60
CA VAL A 26 -6.74 13.26 -2.30
C VAL A 26 -6.85 12.27 -3.45
N ASP A 27 -6.28 11.09 -3.25
CA ASP A 27 -6.38 9.99 -4.19
C ASP A 27 -7.86 9.81 -4.51
N GLU A 28 -8.21 9.79 -5.79
CA GLU A 28 -9.53 9.32 -6.22
C GLU A 28 -9.79 7.89 -5.68
N GLU A 29 -8.74 7.13 -5.31
CA GLU A 29 -8.85 5.84 -4.62
C GLU A 29 -9.28 5.96 -3.15
N ALA A 30 -9.03 7.10 -2.49
CA ALA A 30 -9.67 7.45 -1.22
C ALA A 30 -11.10 7.97 -1.42
N SER A 31 -11.44 8.47 -2.62
CA SER A 31 -12.83 8.81 -3.00
C SER A 31 -13.68 7.60 -3.42
N ASP A 32 -13.04 6.53 -3.89
CA ASP A 32 -13.63 5.20 -4.12
C ASP A 32 -13.78 4.40 -2.81
N ALA A 33 -13.31 4.94 -1.68
CA ALA A 33 -13.96 4.64 -0.41
C ALA A 33 -15.34 5.28 -0.46
N GLU A 34 -16.25 4.70 -1.25
CA GLU A 34 -17.67 5.05 -1.23
C GLU A 34 -18.09 4.98 0.23
N SER A 35 -18.26 6.16 0.82
CA SER A 35 -19.05 6.32 2.01
C SER A 35 -20.47 5.96 1.58
N ASP A 36 -20.79 4.67 1.61
CA ASP A 36 -22.17 4.22 1.68
C ASP A 36 -22.69 4.78 3.00
N ILE A 37 -23.14 6.03 2.93
CA ILE A 37 -23.99 6.71 3.88
C ILE A 37 -25.36 6.43 3.28
N THR A 38 -25.86 5.23 3.53
CA THR A 38 -27.29 4.99 3.44
C THR A 38 -27.92 5.90 4.50
N GLU A 39 -28.79 6.82 4.09
CA GLU A 39 -29.79 7.37 5.01
C GLU A 39 -30.62 6.16 5.46
N VAL A 40 -30.37 5.69 6.67
CA VAL A 40 -31.21 4.73 7.37
C VAL A 40 -31.81 5.52 8.51
N ASP A 41 -33.12 5.41 8.69
CA ASP A 41 -33.79 5.98 9.85
C ASP A 41 -33.11 5.49 11.13
N PRO A 42 -32.88 6.36 12.13
CA PRO A 42 -32.49 5.90 13.44
C PRO A 42 -33.69 5.20 14.06
N PHE A 43 -33.46 3.99 14.59
CA PHE A 43 -34.39 3.13 15.32
C PHE A 43 -35.35 2.29 14.44
N ASP A 44 -34.87 1.11 14.01
CA ASP A 44 -35.78 -0.04 13.91
C ASP A 44 -35.97 -0.56 15.34
N ASP A 45 -37.20 -0.45 15.86
CA ASP A 45 -37.60 -0.94 17.18
C ASP A 45 -37.32 -2.45 17.29
N VAL A 46 -36.24 -2.80 18.01
CA VAL A 46 -36.04 -4.16 18.51
C VAL A 46 -36.80 -4.27 19.81
N ASP A 47 -37.97 -4.88 19.74
CA ASP A 47 -38.82 -5.20 20.89
C ASP A 47 -38.08 -6.19 21.80
N CYS A 48 -37.35 -5.66 22.78
CA CYS A 48 -36.70 -6.43 23.83
C CYS A 48 -37.60 -6.42 25.06
N HIS A 49 -38.34 -7.51 25.25
CA HIS A 49 -38.91 -7.83 26.55
C HIS A 49 -37.77 -8.08 27.54
N VAL A 50 -37.41 -7.06 28.30
CA VAL A 50 -36.50 -7.16 29.44
C VAL A 50 -37.36 -7.42 30.68
N ASP A 51 -37.08 -8.52 31.39
CA ASP A 51 -37.68 -8.84 32.68
C ASP A 51 -37.40 -7.71 33.67
N VAL A 52 -38.48 -7.11 34.19
CA VAL A 52 -38.49 -5.86 34.96
C VAL A 52 -37.81 -6.01 36.34
N GLU A 53 -37.57 -7.25 36.78
CA GLU A 53 -37.06 -7.55 38.12
C GLU A 53 -35.54 -7.35 38.28
N ASP A 54 -34.75 -7.39 37.19
CA ASP A 54 -33.29 -7.20 37.24
C ASP A 54 -32.84 -5.73 37.09
N LEU A 55 -33.77 -4.79 36.84
CA LEU A 55 -33.44 -3.39 36.57
C LEU A 55 -33.22 -2.55 37.85
N ALA A 56 -33.79 -2.98 38.98
CA ALA A 56 -33.76 -2.22 40.23
C ALA A 56 -32.37 -2.17 40.87
N ASP A 57 -31.55 -3.21 40.70
CA ASP A 57 -30.20 -3.28 41.28
C ASP A 57 -29.12 -2.59 40.42
N LEU A 58 -29.42 -2.31 39.15
CA LEU A 58 -28.52 -1.66 38.18
C LEU A 58 -28.66 -0.12 38.17
N LEU A 59 -29.82 0.40 38.57
CA LEU A 59 -30.11 1.83 38.61
C LEU A 59 -29.77 2.37 40.00
N GLY A 60 -28.57 2.90 40.16
CA GLY A 60 -28.17 3.61 41.39
C GLY A 60 -29.18 4.69 41.82
N ALA A 61 -29.09 5.12 43.08
CA ALA A 61 -30.06 6.01 43.72
C ALA A 61 -30.52 7.17 42.82
N ALA A 62 -31.84 7.30 42.64
CA ALA A 62 -32.45 8.34 41.81
C ALA A 62 -32.01 9.74 42.25
N HIS A 63 -31.57 10.57 41.29
CA HIS A 63 -31.17 11.94 41.58
C HIS A 63 -32.39 12.80 41.96
N PRO A 64 -32.22 13.86 42.77
CA PRO A 64 -33.32 14.79 43.07
C PRO A 64 -33.80 15.50 41.78
N PRO A 65 -35.08 15.90 41.69
CA PRO A 65 -35.64 16.55 40.49
C PRO A 65 -34.83 17.75 39.97
N GLU A 66 -34.21 18.51 40.87
CA GLU A 66 -33.35 19.66 40.60
C GLU A 66 -32.07 19.30 39.81
N PHE A 67 -31.63 18.05 39.85
CA PHE A 67 -30.53 17.54 39.03
C PHE A 67 -30.97 17.41 37.57
N TYR A 68 -32.13 16.81 37.32
CA TYR A 68 -32.69 16.67 35.97
C TYR A 68 -33.10 18.01 35.36
N GLN A 69 -33.63 18.93 36.17
CA GLN A 69 -33.91 20.30 35.74
C GLN A 69 -32.64 21.04 35.33
N ARG A 70 -31.56 20.91 36.11
CA ARG A 70 -30.25 21.47 35.73
C ARG A 70 -29.69 20.85 34.46
N ILE A 71 -29.87 19.55 34.22
CA ILE A 71 -29.50 18.92 32.95
C ILE A 71 -30.30 19.56 31.80
N ALA A 72 -31.63 19.65 31.93
CA ALA A 72 -32.49 20.23 30.91
C ALA A 72 -32.16 21.71 30.60
N GLU A 73 -31.73 22.48 31.60
CA GLU A 73 -31.30 23.88 31.44
C GLU A 73 -29.86 24.03 30.89
N GLN A 74 -29.03 23.00 31.02
CA GLN A 74 -27.62 23.00 30.58
C GLN A 74 -27.40 22.33 29.22
N VAL A 75 -28.35 21.54 28.72
CA VAL A 75 -28.26 20.94 27.39
C VAL A 75 -28.40 22.04 26.36
N ASP A 76 -27.29 22.34 25.69
CA ASP A 76 -27.28 23.16 24.49
C ASP A 76 -27.52 22.25 23.28
N ASP A 77 -28.72 22.34 22.70
CA ASP A 77 -29.09 21.57 21.50
C ASP A 77 -28.11 21.81 20.34
N SER A 78 -27.44 22.96 20.30
CA SER A 78 -26.48 23.30 19.24
C SER A 78 -25.19 22.47 19.28
N ASP A 79 -24.80 21.93 20.44
CA ASP A 79 -23.68 20.99 20.56
C ASP A 79 -24.07 19.59 20.05
N LEU A 80 -25.35 19.20 20.19
CA LEU A 80 -25.88 17.90 19.79
C LEU A 80 -26.32 17.83 18.31
N ASP A 81 -26.55 18.98 17.68
CA ASP A 81 -26.84 19.09 16.25
C ASP A 81 -25.60 18.85 15.37
N THR A 82 -24.41 18.74 15.95
CA THR A 82 -23.17 18.52 15.21
C THR A 82 -22.98 17.03 14.84
N GLN A 83 -22.75 16.79 13.54
CA GLN A 83 -22.58 15.45 13.00
C GLN A 83 -21.12 14.96 13.15
N ASP A 84 -20.90 13.83 13.84
CA ASP A 84 -19.59 13.26 14.22
C ASP A 84 -18.78 12.58 13.09
N TYR A 85 -18.53 13.29 11.98
CA TYR A 85 -17.92 12.72 10.76
C TYR A 85 -16.58 12.01 10.99
N SER A 86 -16.37 10.88 10.30
CA SER A 86 -15.05 10.22 10.32
C SER A 86 -13.96 11.16 9.78
N PRO A 87 -12.69 11.06 10.22
CA PRO A 87 -11.61 11.95 9.75
C PRO A 87 -11.41 11.94 8.22
N GLY A 88 -11.75 10.83 7.55
CA GLY A 88 -11.72 10.76 6.09
C GLY A 88 -12.86 11.55 5.44
N THR A 89 -14.05 11.50 6.04
CA THR A 89 -15.22 12.28 5.61
C THR A 89 -14.98 13.77 5.85
N GLU A 90 -14.44 14.15 7.01
CA GLU A 90 -14.10 15.55 7.31
C GLU A 90 -13.17 16.14 6.26
N ARG A 91 -12.10 15.43 5.88
CA ARG A 91 -11.20 15.88 4.81
C ARG A 91 -11.91 16.09 3.47
N LEU A 92 -12.93 15.29 3.15
CA LEU A 92 -13.73 15.46 1.94
C LEU A 92 -14.64 16.69 2.05
N LEU A 93 -15.25 16.92 3.21
CA LEU A 93 -16.07 18.10 3.49
C LEU A 93 -15.22 19.37 3.40
N ASP A 94 -14.08 19.40 4.10
CA ASP A 94 -13.12 20.51 4.10
C ASP A 94 -12.66 20.85 2.67
N ALA A 95 -12.38 19.82 1.86
CA ALA A 95 -11.98 20.02 0.48
C ALA A 95 -13.11 20.64 -0.36
N VAL A 96 -14.36 20.21 -0.21
CA VAL A 96 -15.49 20.79 -0.93
C VAL A 96 -15.80 22.20 -0.43
N GLU A 97 -15.65 22.45 0.86
CA GLU A 97 -15.80 23.75 1.47
C GLU A 97 -14.74 24.73 0.94
N ASP A 98 -13.46 24.35 0.87
CA ASP A 98 -12.40 25.15 0.24
C ASP A 98 -12.74 25.50 -1.22
N HIS A 99 -13.21 24.53 -1.99
CA HIS A 99 -13.65 24.76 -3.36
C HIS A 99 -14.80 25.78 -3.44
N TRP A 100 -15.79 25.67 -2.55
CA TRP A 100 -16.90 26.60 -2.47
C TRP A 100 -16.44 28.02 -2.11
N GLN A 101 -15.60 28.15 -1.09
CA GLN A 101 -15.05 29.43 -0.66
C GLN A 101 -14.25 30.11 -1.80
N ARG A 102 -13.42 29.35 -2.50
CA ARG A 102 -12.65 29.84 -3.66
C ARG A 102 -13.55 30.26 -4.81
N PHE A 103 -14.61 29.50 -5.10
CA PHE A 103 -15.60 29.86 -6.11
C PHE A 103 -16.29 31.19 -5.76
N CYS A 104 -16.77 31.34 -4.51
CA CYS A 104 -17.47 32.55 -4.09
C CYS A 104 -16.58 33.78 -4.13
N ARG A 105 -15.37 33.69 -3.57
CA ARG A 105 -14.41 34.81 -3.53
C ARG A 105 -13.89 35.16 -4.92
N GLY A 106 -13.53 34.15 -5.73
CA GLY A 106 -12.94 34.35 -7.06
C GLY A 106 -13.90 34.90 -8.10
N ASN A 107 -15.21 34.72 -7.93
CA ASN A 107 -16.23 35.16 -8.88
C ASN A 107 -17.14 36.30 -8.34
N GLY A 108 -16.80 36.88 -7.19
CA GLY A 108 -17.53 38.03 -6.63
C GLY A 108 -18.92 37.72 -6.06
N PHE A 109 -19.19 36.48 -5.64
CA PHE A 109 -20.48 36.10 -5.03
C PHE A 109 -20.62 36.48 -3.55
N GLY A 110 -19.64 37.21 -3.01
CA GLY A 110 -19.63 37.70 -1.63
C GLY A 110 -19.28 36.62 -0.61
N ASP A 111 -19.82 36.76 0.61
CA ASP A 111 -19.54 35.86 1.72
C ASP A 111 -20.02 34.41 1.45
N PRO A 112 -19.14 33.40 1.48
CA PRO A 112 -19.49 32.02 1.16
C PRO A 112 -20.56 31.42 2.07
N CYS A 113 -20.54 31.75 3.37
CA CYS A 113 -21.48 31.22 4.36
C CYS A 113 -22.88 31.78 4.16
N ARG A 114 -23.02 33.10 4.02
CA ARG A 114 -24.29 33.75 3.65
C ARG A 114 -24.81 33.20 2.33
N ARG A 115 -23.92 32.92 1.37
CA ARG A 115 -24.31 32.40 0.06
C ARG A 115 -24.86 30.97 0.12
N LEU A 116 -24.35 30.12 1.00
CA LEU A 116 -24.94 28.80 1.28
C LEU A 116 -26.35 28.95 1.84
N LYS A 117 -26.59 29.88 2.78
CA LYS A 117 -27.93 30.12 3.32
C LYS A 117 -28.93 30.63 2.28
N SER A 118 -28.46 31.34 1.25
CA SER A 118 -29.28 31.85 0.14
C SER A 118 -29.06 31.08 -1.17
N ILE A 119 -28.96 29.76 -1.11
CA ILE A 119 -28.62 28.95 -2.29
C ILE A 119 -29.79 28.87 -3.29
N TYR A 120 -29.48 28.83 -4.58
CA TYR A 120 -30.46 28.66 -5.65
C TYR A 120 -29.86 27.87 -6.81
N LEU A 121 -30.71 27.42 -7.74
CA LEU A 121 -30.28 26.52 -8.82
C LEU A 121 -29.16 27.12 -9.69
N GLY A 122 -29.26 28.40 -10.04
CA GLY A 122 -28.29 29.06 -10.91
C GLY A 122 -26.87 29.10 -10.34
N ILE A 123 -26.72 29.36 -9.04
CA ILE A 123 -25.39 29.36 -8.42
C ILE A 123 -24.82 27.95 -8.29
N LEU A 124 -25.66 26.94 -8.04
CA LEU A 124 -25.23 25.54 -8.02
C LEU A 124 -24.74 25.08 -9.39
N VAL A 125 -25.48 25.41 -10.45
CA VAL A 125 -25.05 25.15 -11.83
C VAL A 125 -23.69 25.80 -12.08
N SER A 126 -23.55 27.08 -11.74
CA SER A 126 -22.30 27.82 -11.90
C SER A 126 -21.14 27.21 -11.12
N PHE A 127 -21.36 26.80 -9.86
CA PHE A 127 -20.35 26.15 -9.03
C PHE A 127 -19.87 24.82 -9.61
N PHE A 128 -20.80 23.93 -10.02
CA PHE A 128 -20.41 22.63 -10.57
C PHE A 128 -19.78 22.75 -11.97
N THR A 129 -20.19 23.73 -12.79
CA THR A 129 -19.49 24.10 -14.03
C THR A 129 -18.06 24.56 -13.72
N TRP A 130 -17.89 25.52 -12.79
CA TRP A 130 -16.58 25.98 -12.35
C TRP A 130 -15.71 24.85 -11.80
N ARG A 131 -16.30 23.93 -11.03
CA ARG A 131 -15.60 22.79 -10.45
C ARG A 131 -15.08 21.82 -11.51
N LEU A 132 -15.81 21.67 -12.63
CA LEU A 132 -15.41 20.88 -13.79
C LEU A 132 -14.28 21.57 -14.58
N ASP A 133 -14.28 22.91 -14.64
CA ASP A 133 -13.25 23.70 -15.30
C ASP A 133 -11.97 23.86 -14.46
N LEU A 134 -12.03 23.57 -13.17
CA LEU A 134 -10.92 23.75 -12.23
C LEU A 134 -9.71 22.87 -12.60
N LYS A 135 -8.57 23.52 -12.85
CA LYS A 135 -7.29 22.85 -13.21
C LYS A 135 -6.25 22.88 -12.09
N THR A 136 -6.42 23.77 -11.11
CA THR A 136 -5.50 23.97 -9.99
C THR A 136 -6.22 23.94 -8.63
N GLY A 137 -5.64 23.21 -7.68
CA GLY A 137 -6.04 23.10 -6.28
C GLY A 137 -5.33 24.14 -5.41
N LYS A 138 -5.19 23.82 -4.12
CA LYS A 138 -4.43 24.63 -3.15
C LYS A 138 -2.95 24.72 -3.56
N ASP A 139 -2.32 25.86 -3.30
CA ASP A 139 -0.90 26.14 -3.61
C ASP A 139 -0.52 25.96 -5.10
N ASP A 140 -1.45 26.27 -6.02
CA ASP A 140 -1.30 26.11 -7.48
C ASP A 140 -0.98 24.67 -7.93
N ARG A 141 -1.26 23.67 -7.09
CA ARG A 141 -1.10 22.27 -7.45
C ARG A 141 -2.10 21.87 -8.52
N LYS A 142 -1.64 21.18 -9.57
CA LYS A 142 -2.52 20.72 -10.66
C LYS A 142 -3.44 19.60 -10.16
N ILE A 143 -4.74 19.71 -10.41
CA ILE A 143 -5.71 18.66 -10.05
C ILE A 143 -6.09 17.79 -11.26
N LYS A 144 -6.46 16.54 -10.99
CA LYS A 144 -6.79 15.53 -12.02
C LYS A 144 -8.07 15.85 -12.82
N GLY A 145 -8.92 16.73 -12.29
CA GLY A 145 -10.25 17.06 -12.82
C GLY A 145 -11.24 15.90 -12.66
N ILE A 146 -12.54 16.20 -12.72
CA ILE A 146 -13.59 15.17 -12.67
C ILE A 146 -13.75 14.57 -14.06
N LYS A 147 -13.61 13.24 -14.18
CA LYS A 147 -13.66 12.53 -15.48
C LYS A 147 -14.89 11.64 -15.66
N THR A 148 -15.62 11.36 -14.60
CA THR A 148 -16.75 10.43 -14.59
C THR A 148 -17.99 11.06 -13.99
N ALA A 149 -19.15 10.59 -14.43
CA ALA A 149 -20.43 11.02 -13.88
C ALA A 149 -20.62 10.58 -12.42
N SER A 150 -20.04 9.44 -12.01
CA SER A 150 -20.10 8.94 -10.63
C SER A 150 -19.31 9.84 -9.67
N SER A 151 -18.11 10.29 -10.07
CA SER A 151 -17.32 11.23 -9.26
C SER A 151 -18.01 12.59 -9.14
N LEU A 152 -18.66 13.07 -10.21
CA LEU A 152 -19.50 14.27 -10.15
C LEU A 152 -20.68 14.10 -9.18
N GLY A 153 -21.35 12.94 -9.23
CA GLY A 153 -22.43 12.60 -8.29
C GLY A 153 -21.94 12.52 -6.84
N THR A 154 -20.75 11.98 -6.61
CA THR A 154 -20.11 11.94 -5.28
C THR A 154 -19.81 13.34 -4.77
N ASN A 155 -19.27 14.22 -5.63
CA ASN A 155 -19.03 15.61 -5.27
C ASN A 155 -20.34 16.34 -4.88
N TRP A 156 -21.45 16.06 -5.57
CA TRP A 156 -22.78 16.54 -5.17
C TRP A 156 -23.23 15.99 -3.82
N LYS A 157 -23.03 14.69 -3.54
CA LYS A 157 -23.35 14.11 -2.24
C LYS A 157 -22.60 14.82 -1.11
N VAL A 158 -21.29 15.01 -1.27
CA VAL A 158 -20.45 15.70 -0.28
C VAL A 158 -20.84 17.17 -0.14
N PHE A 159 -21.16 17.86 -1.24
CA PHE A 159 -21.66 19.24 -1.18
C PHE A 159 -22.94 19.36 -0.34
N ARG A 160 -23.88 18.41 -0.47
CA ARG A 160 -25.10 18.41 0.35
C ARG A 160 -24.79 18.28 1.84
N LEU A 161 -23.79 17.49 2.21
CA LEU A 161 -23.34 17.37 3.60
C LEU A 161 -22.68 18.67 4.09
N VAL A 162 -21.86 19.32 3.27
CA VAL A 162 -21.29 20.65 3.59
C VAL A 162 -22.42 21.68 3.78
N TYR A 163 -23.43 21.66 2.92
CA TYR A 163 -24.61 22.52 3.06
C TYR A 163 -25.35 22.25 4.37
N GLU A 164 -25.64 20.99 4.67
CA GLU A 164 -26.35 20.58 5.89
C GLU A 164 -25.56 21.00 7.14
N LYS A 165 -24.24 20.76 7.18
CA LYS A 165 -23.35 21.20 8.26
C LYS A 165 -23.35 22.73 8.44
N ALA A 166 -23.40 23.50 7.35
CA ALA A 166 -23.33 24.96 7.40
C ALA A 166 -24.67 25.66 7.69
N VAL A 167 -25.79 25.03 7.32
CA VAL A 167 -27.14 25.62 7.40
C VAL A 167 -27.97 25.01 8.53
N GLY A 168 -27.62 23.81 9.01
CA GLY A 168 -28.38 23.05 10.01
C GLY A 168 -29.64 22.38 9.43
N ALA A 169 -29.80 22.37 8.10
CA ALA A 169 -30.97 21.78 7.46
C ALA A 169 -30.62 21.14 6.11
N LYS A 170 -31.40 20.11 5.73
CA LYS A 170 -31.27 19.48 4.41
C LYS A 170 -31.67 20.45 3.30
N LEU A 171 -31.02 20.29 2.14
CA LEU A 171 -31.31 21.07 0.95
C LEU A 171 -32.73 20.79 0.44
N ASP A 172 -33.43 21.83 -0.03
CA ASP A 172 -34.81 21.72 -0.55
C ASP A 172 -34.97 20.53 -1.51
N PRO A 173 -35.94 19.61 -1.28
CA PRO A 173 -36.11 18.41 -2.10
C PRO A 173 -36.34 18.71 -3.59
N LYS A 174 -37.02 19.82 -3.92
CA LYS A 174 -37.23 20.22 -5.32
C LYS A 174 -35.92 20.63 -5.97
N LEU A 175 -35.12 21.46 -5.31
CA LEU A 175 -33.79 21.85 -5.75
C LEU A 175 -32.86 20.64 -5.89
N ASN A 176 -32.89 19.70 -4.95
CA ASN A 176 -32.10 18.47 -5.02
C ASN A 176 -32.46 17.62 -6.26
N ARG A 177 -33.75 17.45 -6.56
CA ARG A 177 -34.21 16.77 -7.79
C ARG A 177 -33.80 17.50 -9.06
N GLN A 178 -33.86 18.84 -9.07
CA GLN A 178 -33.40 19.65 -10.19
C GLN A 178 -31.89 19.45 -10.42
N MET A 179 -31.09 19.42 -9.37
CA MET A 179 -29.65 19.18 -9.47
C MET A 179 -29.31 17.83 -10.09
N HIS A 180 -30.03 16.76 -9.80
CA HIS A 180 -29.81 15.48 -10.50
C HIS A 180 -30.03 15.55 -12.02
N LYS A 181 -30.90 16.46 -12.51
CA LYS A 181 -31.03 16.74 -13.95
C LYS A 181 -29.84 17.57 -14.46
N VAL A 182 -29.42 18.57 -13.69
CA VAL A 182 -28.24 19.39 -14.01
C VAL A 182 -26.97 18.55 -14.11
N LEU A 183 -26.69 17.68 -13.14
CA LEU A 183 -25.48 16.84 -13.13
C LEU A 183 -25.45 15.89 -14.33
N ARG A 184 -26.60 15.35 -14.76
CA ARG A 184 -26.70 14.56 -16.00
C ARG A 184 -26.41 15.39 -17.24
N ARG A 185 -26.92 16.63 -17.29
CA ARG A 185 -26.63 17.57 -18.38
C ARG A 185 -25.15 17.93 -18.40
N LEU A 186 -24.56 18.33 -17.27
CA LEU A 186 -23.14 18.65 -17.15
C LEU A 186 -22.26 17.45 -17.54
N ALA A 187 -22.63 16.24 -17.12
CA ALA A 187 -21.93 15.03 -17.54
C ALA A 187 -21.93 14.84 -19.07
N LYS A 188 -23.04 15.17 -19.75
CA LYS A 188 -23.12 15.14 -21.21
C LYS A 188 -22.29 16.27 -21.85
N ASP A 189 -22.44 17.50 -21.36
CA ASP A 189 -21.79 18.70 -21.90
C ASP A 189 -20.26 18.60 -21.79
N TYR A 190 -19.76 18.07 -20.66
CA TYR A 190 -18.34 17.83 -20.40
C TYR A 190 -17.84 16.46 -20.87
N LYS A 191 -18.69 15.66 -21.53
CA LYS A 191 -18.37 14.31 -22.04
C LYS A 191 -17.76 13.39 -20.98
N LEU A 192 -18.29 13.44 -19.75
CA LEU A 192 -17.84 12.60 -18.65
C LEU A 192 -18.21 11.14 -18.93
N SER A 193 -17.32 10.22 -18.55
CA SER A 193 -17.58 8.79 -18.69
C SER A 193 -18.71 8.36 -17.74
N THR A 194 -19.68 7.61 -18.29
CA THR A 194 -20.71 6.90 -17.53
C THR A 194 -20.37 5.42 -17.33
N LYS A 195 -19.27 4.95 -17.95
CA LYS A 195 -18.81 3.57 -17.81
C LYS A 195 -18.39 3.35 -16.36
N LYS A 196 -19.01 2.38 -15.70
CA LYS A 196 -18.55 1.88 -14.40
C LYS A 196 -17.23 1.15 -14.61
N ARG A 197 -16.34 1.26 -13.62
CA ARG A 197 -15.16 0.40 -13.55
C ARG A 197 -15.61 -1.06 -13.45
N GLU A 198 -14.93 -1.95 -14.16
CA GLU A 198 -15.17 -3.38 -14.04
C GLU A 198 -14.74 -3.88 -12.65
N ASN A 199 -15.67 -4.49 -11.92
CA ASN A 199 -15.46 -5.06 -10.59
C ASN A 199 -14.93 -6.49 -10.67
N ARG A 200 -13.80 -6.67 -11.37
CA ARG A 200 -13.16 -7.98 -11.55
C ARG A 200 -12.74 -8.56 -10.19
N CYS A 201 -13.07 -9.83 -9.97
CA CYS A 201 -12.69 -10.57 -8.78
C CYS A 201 -11.22 -11.02 -8.90
N MET A 202 -10.47 -10.93 -7.82
CA MET A 202 -9.19 -11.63 -7.69
C MET A 202 -9.48 -13.00 -7.09
N THR A 203 -9.46 -14.06 -7.91
CA THR A 203 -9.69 -15.43 -7.45
C THR A 203 -8.56 -15.90 -6.54
N ILE A 204 -8.73 -17.07 -5.92
CA ILE A 204 -7.67 -17.65 -5.08
C ILE A 204 -6.39 -17.94 -5.88
N ASP A 205 -6.53 -18.35 -7.15
CA ASP A 205 -5.38 -18.56 -8.05
C ASP A 205 -4.70 -17.23 -8.41
N ASP A 206 -5.48 -16.19 -8.72
CA ASP A 206 -4.94 -14.85 -8.96
C ASP A 206 -4.20 -14.31 -7.72
N LEU A 207 -4.71 -14.60 -6.51
CA LEU A 207 -4.08 -14.22 -5.25
C LEU A 207 -2.77 -14.99 -5.03
N LYS A 208 -2.76 -16.30 -5.31
CA LYS A 208 -1.55 -17.14 -5.25
C LYS A 208 -0.46 -16.61 -6.17
N GLU A 209 -0.77 -16.33 -7.44
CA GLU A 209 0.17 -15.73 -8.40
C GLU A 209 0.69 -14.36 -7.92
N GLN A 210 -0.18 -13.56 -7.31
CA GLN A 210 0.17 -12.26 -6.77
C GLN A 210 1.11 -12.36 -5.58
N ILE A 211 0.87 -13.30 -4.66
CA ILE A 211 1.76 -13.53 -3.51
C ILE A 211 3.09 -14.09 -3.99
N GLU A 212 3.09 -15.09 -4.86
CA GLU A 212 4.29 -15.67 -5.44
C GLU A 212 5.16 -14.61 -6.12
N THR A 213 4.57 -13.74 -6.94
CA THR A 213 5.29 -12.62 -7.57
C THR A 213 5.78 -11.63 -6.51
N THR A 214 4.97 -11.34 -5.49
CA THR A 214 5.35 -10.42 -4.40
C THR A 214 6.56 -10.94 -3.65
N VAL A 215 6.65 -12.23 -3.32
CA VAL A 215 7.79 -12.77 -2.56
C VAL A 215 9.03 -12.98 -3.43
N SER A 216 8.84 -13.35 -4.71
CA SER A 216 9.94 -13.74 -5.60
C SER A 216 10.59 -12.59 -6.36
N THR A 217 9.88 -11.49 -6.61
CA THR A 217 10.38 -10.46 -7.53
C THR A 217 11.50 -9.60 -6.94
N PRO A 218 12.61 -9.40 -7.67
CA PRO A 218 13.63 -8.40 -7.37
C PRO A 218 13.30 -7.01 -7.97
N GLU A 219 12.30 -6.93 -8.86
CA GLU A 219 11.93 -5.74 -9.64
C GLU A 219 11.15 -4.69 -8.86
N LYS A 220 10.82 -5.00 -7.60
CA LYS A 220 10.20 -4.07 -6.65
C LYS A 220 10.86 -4.26 -5.30
N SER A 221 11.47 -3.20 -4.75
CA SER A 221 11.93 -3.17 -3.37
C SER A 221 10.88 -2.55 -2.45
N PHE A 222 10.75 -3.07 -1.23
CA PHE A 222 9.91 -2.56 -0.15
C PHE A 222 10.72 -1.85 0.93
N ASP A 223 11.97 -1.48 0.65
CA ASP A 223 12.95 -0.92 1.58
C ASP A 223 13.42 -1.90 2.67
N LEU A 224 12.48 -2.51 3.40
CA LEU A 224 12.71 -3.51 4.45
C LEU A 224 11.89 -4.78 4.14
N GLY A 225 12.48 -5.96 4.32
CA GLY A 225 11.86 -7.25 4.02
C GLY A 225 10.55 -7.47 4.79
N GLU A 226 10.46 -6.94 6.02
CA GLU A 226 9.23 -7.00 6.81
C GLU A 226 8.04 -6.32 6.11
N LEU A 227 8.25 -5.22 5.38
CA LEU A 227 7.17 -4.56 4.64
C LEU A 227 6.64 -5.42 3.49
N ARG A 228 7.49 -6.26 2.88
CA ARG A 228 7.05 -7.25 1.87
C ARG A 228 6.20 -8.34 2.50
N ILE A 229 6.61 -8.86 3.66
CA ILE A 229 5.85 -9.85 4.43
C ILE A 229 4.50 -9.27 4.87
N LEU A 230 4.48 -8.03 5.38
CA LEU A 230 3.27 -7.32 5.77
C LEU A 230 2.33 -7.08 4.59
N MET A 231 2.84 -6.81 3.38
CA MET A 231 1.99 -6.73 2.18
C MET A 231 1.28 -8.06 1.91
N VAL A 232 1.99 -9.19 2.01
CA VAL A 232 1.41 -10.52 1.80
C VAL A 232 0.37 -10.83 2.88
N LEU A 233 0.73 -10.62 4.15
CA LEU A 233 -0.19 -10.81 5.28
C LEU A 233 -1.46 -9.95 5.13
N PHE A 234 -1.31 -8.70 4.69
CA PHE A 234 -2.45 -7.82 4.42
C PHE A 234 -3.43 -8.42 3.41
N LEU A 235 -2.92 -8.95 2.29
CA LEU A 235 -3.75 -9.61 1.27
C LEU A 235 -4.42 -10.88 1.82
N LEU A 236 -3.68 -11.68 2.58
CA LEU A 236 -4.18 -12.94 3.17
C LEU A 236 -5.25 -12.73 4.25
N LEU A 237 -5.21 -11.63 5.01
CA LEU A 237 -6.27 -11.27 5.96
C LEU A 237 -7.48 -10.63 5.25
N LEU A 238 -7.24 -9.85 4.21
CA LEU A 238 -8.31 -9.19 3.44
C LEU A 238 -9.15 -10.17 2.62
N ALA A 239 -8.52 -11.21 2.07
CA ALA A 239 -9.16 -12.19 1.19
C ALA A 239 -10.36 -12.92 1.83
N PRO A 240 -10.25 -13.55 3.02
CA PRO A 240 -11.39 -14.20 3.67
C PRO A 240 -12.35 -13.20 4.31
N ALA A 241 -11.85 -12.07 4.83
CA ALA A 241 -12.68 -11.11 5.55
C ALA A 241 -13.60 -10.32 4.63
N GLY A 242 -13.19 -10.08 3.38
CA GLY A 242 -13.87 -9.17 2.46
C GLY A 242 -14.04 -7.76 3.04
N SER A 243 -13.33 -7.40 4.11
CA SER A 243 -13.52 -6.17 4.87
C SER A 243 -13.06 -4.94 4.09
N ARG A 244 -13.38 -3.74 4.59
CA ARG A 244 -12.80 -2.52 3.99
C ARG A 244 -11.28 -2.56 4.17
N PRO A 245 -10.47 -2.21 3.16
CA PRO A 245 -9.00 -2.28 3.25
C PRO A 245 -8.43 -1.58 4.49
N MET A 246 -8.99 -0.42 4.84
CA MET A 246 -8.55 0.36 6.01
C MET A 246 -8.81 -0.36 7.34
N ALA A 247 -9.85 -1.19 7.43
CA ALA A 247 -10.16 -1.94 8.65
C ALA A 247 -9.09 -3.00 8.95
N ILE A 248 -8.57 -3.66 7.91
CA ILE A 248 -7.43 -4.58 8.03
C ILE A 248 -6.13 -3.82 8.31
N LEU A 249 -5.88 -2.72 7.60
CA LEU A 249 -4.64 -1.94 7.74
C LEU A 249 -4.48 -1.31 9.13
N ARG A 250 -5.58 -1.12 9.86
CA ARG A 250 -5.61 -0.56 11.23
C ARG A 250 -5.55 -1.60 12.33
N LEU A 251 -5.48 -2.90 12.01
CA LEU A 251 -5.31 -3.94 13.01
C LEU A 251 -4.08 -3.65 13.88
N ARG A 252 -4.24 -3.79 15.19
CA ARG A 252 -3.20 -3.74 16.21
C ARG A 252 -2.86 -5.15 16.68
N PHE A 253 -1.77 -5.33 17.42
CA PHE A 253 -1.47 -6.64 18.01
C PHE A 253 -2.56 -7.08 19.00
N GLY A 254 -3.20 -6.15 19.71
CA GLY A 254 -4.32 -6.46 20.63
C GLY A 254 -5.57 -7.01 19.93
N ASP A 255 -5.73 -6.70 18.64
CA ASP A 255 -6.84 -7.17 17.81
C ASP A 255 -6.63 -8.61 17.30
N ILE A 256 -5.46 -9.21 17.59
CA ILE A 256 -5.06 -10.55 17.15
C ILE A 256 -5.15 -11.54 18.30
N ARG A 257 -5.72 -12.72 18.03
CA ARG A 257 -5.64 -13.88 18.93
C ARG A 257 -5.17 -15.09 18.14
N VAL A 258 -4.29 -15.87 18.76
CA VAL A 258 -3.84 -17.16 18.24
C VAL A 258 -4.21 -18.21 19.27
N VAL A 259 -4.90 -19.25 18.81
CA VAL A 259 -5.43 -20.31 19.65
C VAL A 259 -5.07 -21.65 19.03
N LEU A 260 -4.63 -22.60 19.85
CA LEU A 260 -4.51 -24.00 19.46
C LEU A 260 -5.83 -24.68 19.85
N ALA A 261 -6.56 -25.23 18.90
CA ALA A 261 -7.87 -25.84 19.13
C ALA A 261 -7.86 -27.34 18.85
N ARG A 262 -8.58 -28.11 19.67
CA ARG A 262 -8.84 -29.53 19.40
C ARG A 262 -9.74 -29.65 18.19
N ASP A 263 -9.40 -30.57 17.29
CA ASP A 263 -10.29 -30.91 16.19
C ASP A 263 -11.51 -31.67 16.73
N PRO A 264 -12.75 -31.17 16.54
CA PRO A 264 -13.94 -31.89 16.95
C PRO A 264 -14.10 -33.26 16.27
N GLU A 265 -13.46 -33.48 15.13
CA GLU A 265 -13.47 -34.74 14.38
C GLU A 265 -12.37 -35.73 14.82
N GLY A 266 -11.61 -35.41 15.87
CA GLY A 266 -10.55 -36.27 16.40
C GLY A 266 -9.22 -36.21 15.64
N GLY A 267 -9.07 -35.24 14.73
CA GLY A 267 -7.80 -34.91 14.07
C GLY A 267 -6.77 -34.23 14.99
N PRO A 268 -5.59 -33.88 14.45
CA PRO A 268 -4.57 -33.15 15.20
C PRO A 268 -5.07 -31.74 15.58
N HIS A 269 -4.48 -31.17 16.64
CA HIS A 269 -4.78 -29.78 17.00
C HIS A 269 -4.48 -28.84 15.84
N LYS A 270 -5.36 -27.86 15.64
CA LYS A 270 -5.26 -26.85 14.58
C LYS A 270 -5.01 -25.49 15.19
N LEU A 271 -4.12 -24.70 14.58
CA LEU A 271 -4.03 -23.28 14.91
C LEU A 271 -5.23 -22.54 14.33
N LEU A 272 -5.84 -21.70 15.17
CA LEU A 272 -6.87 -20.74 14.79
C LEU A 272 -6.29 -19.34 14.90
N LEU A 273 -6.26 -18.66 13.75
CA LEU A 273 -5.94 -17.25 13.66
C LEU A 273 -7.24 -16.46 13.78
N GLN A 274 -7.34 -15.61 14.78
CA GLN A 274 -8.51 -14.75 15.01
C GLN A 274 -8.09 -13.30 14.93
N PHE A 275 -8.84 -12.50 14.20
CA PHE A 275 -8.63 -11.06 14.15
C PHE A 275 -9.96 -10.30 14.17
N THR A 276 -9.96 -9.20 14.91
CA THR A 276 -11.14 -8.38 15.16
C THR A 276 -10.88 -6.96 14.66
N PRO A 277 -11.24 -6.64 13.40
CA PRO A 277 -11.05 -5.29 12.88
C PRO A 277 -12.03 -4.32 13.57
N GLU A 278 -11.57 -3.65 14.64
CA GLU A 278 -12.38 -2.74 15.46
C GLU A 278 -12.74 -1.42 14.73
N PHE A 279 -12.10 -1.12 13.59
CA PHE A 279 -12.29 0.14 12.86
C PHE A 279 -13.31 0.06 11.72
N THR A 280 -14.59 0.00 12.06
CA THR A 280 -15.73 0.05 11.11
C THR A 280 -16.64 1.24 11.43
N LYS A 281 -16.41 2.40 10.79
CA LYS A 281 -17.28 3.61 10.80
C LYS A 281 -18.05 3.83 12.13
N THR A 282 -17.44 4.50 13.10
CA THR A 282 -18.04 4.85 14.41
C THR A 282 -19.05 6.00 14.38
N TYR A 283 -19.26 6.63 13.21
CA TYR A 283 -20.12 7.81 13.02
C TYR A 283 -21.57 7.66 13.52
N LEU A 284 -22.11 6.43 13.55
CA LEU A 284 -23.49 6.12 13.93
C LEU A 284 -23.54 5.31 15.24
N GLY A 285 -22.50 5.42 16.07
CA GLY A 285 -22.31 4.61 17.26
C GLY A 285 -21.28 3.49 17.08
N THR A 286 -20.96 2.83 18.20
CA THR A 286 -20.10 1.65 18.21
C THR A 286 -20.80 0.51 17.48
N LYS A 287 -20.19 0.02 16.40
CA LYS A 287 -20.63 -1.22 15.77
C LYS A 287 -20.10 -2.41 16.56
N ASP A 288 -20.90 -3.46 16.65
CA ASP A 288 -20.44 -4.72 17.19
C ASP A 288 -19.23 -5.22 16.40
N ALA A 289 -18.14 -5.46 17.14
CA ALA A 289 -16.90 -5.92 16.54
C ALA A 289 -17.07 -7.39 16.09
N LYS A 290 -16.94 -7.62 14.79
CA LYS A 290 -16.92 -8.98 14.24
C LYS A 290 -15.51 -9.56 14.29
N THR A 291 -15.43 -10.84 14.61
CA THR A 291 -14.15 -11.57 14.65
C THR A 291 -14.12 -12.59 13.51
N PHE A 292 -13.08 -12.54 12.69
CA PHE A 292 -12.83 -13.55 11.68
C PHE A 292 -11.93 -14.63 12.27
N THR A 293 -12.34 -15.88 12.15
CA THR A 293 -11.53 -17.04 12.54
C THR A 293 -11.09 -17.77 11.28
N VAL A 294 -9.78 -17.91 11.11
CA VAL A 294 -9.16 -18.62 9.98
C VAL A 294 -8.44 -19.84 10.55
N PRO A 295 -8.93 -21.06 10.28
CA PRO A 295 -8.23 -22.27 10.68
C PRO A 295 -7.00 -22.48 9.80
N GLU A 296 -5.98 -23.09 10.38
CA GLU A 296 -4.82 -23.60 9.67
C GLU A 296 -5.21 -24.68 8.64
N THR A 297 -4.66 -24.55 7.44
CA THR A 297 -4.80 -25.55 6.38
C THR A 297 -3.62 -26.52 6.42
N LEU A 298 -3.86 -27.73 6.94
CA LEU A 298 -2.86 -28.80 6.94
C LEU A 298 -2.68 -29.36 5.52
N PHE A 299 -1.45 -29.76 5.20
CA PHE A 299 -1.08 -30.42 3.93
C PHE A 299 -1.38 -29.63 2.64
N ASP A 300 -1.49 -28.30 2.72
CA ASP A 300 -1.60 -27.47 1.51
C ASP A 300 -0.38 -27.71 0.59
N PRO A 301 -0.58 -27.95 -0.73
CA PRO A 301 0.47 -28.00 -1.73
C PRO A 301 1.55 -26.93 -1.58
N THR A 302 1.17 -25.71 -1.19
CA THR A 302 2.08 -24.57 -1.05
C THR A 302 1.75 -23.75 0.19
N LEU A 303 2.74 -23.19 0.87
CA LEU A 303 2.49 -22.30 2.01
C LEU A 303 2.27 -20.83 1.60
N LEU A 304 2.07 -20.58 0.30
CA LEU A 304 1.81 -19.23 -0.25
C LEU A 304 0.50 -18.62 0.26
N LEU A 305 -0.49 -19.46 0.59
CA LEU A 305 -1.81 -19.05 1.04
C LEU A 305 -2.03 -19.30 2.54
N SER A 306 -0.96 -19.38 3.34
CA SER A 306 -1.00 -19.69 4.78
C SER A 306 -0.97 -18.42 5.65
N PRO A 307 -2.11 -17.76 5.96
CA PRO A 307 -2.14 -16.55 6.79
C PRO A 307 -1.51 -16.76 8.17
N ASP A 308 -1.66 -17.97 8.73
CA ASP A 308 -1.09 -18.39 10.00
C ASP A 308 0.44 -18.29 9.98
N ALA A 309 1.12 -18.88 8.99
CA ALA A 309 2.58 -18.84 8.92
C ALA A 309 3.12 -17.41 8.77
N PHE A 310 2.47 -16.58 7.93
CA PHE A 310 2.84 -15.17 7.77
C PHE A 310 2.62 -14.36 9.04
N LEU A 311 1.48 -14.52 9.72
CA LEU A 311 1.20 -13.82 10.97
C LEU A 311 2.15 -14.27 12.08
N LEU A 312 2.35 -15.58 12.26
CA LEU A 312 3.26 -16.14 13.25
C LEU A 312 4.68 -15.62 13.02
N GLY A 313 5.15 -15.55 11.78
CA GLY A 313 6.44 -14.92 11.45
C GLY A 313 6.58 -13.49 11.97
N ILE A 314 5.54 -12.67 11.83
CA ILE A 314 5.51 -11.31 12.40
C ILE A 314 5.48 -11.36 13.93
N LEU A 315 4.65 -12.21 14.54
CA LEU A 315 4.55 -12.34 16.00
C LEU A 315 5.89 -12.79 16.64
N PHE A 316 6.60 -13.76 16.04
CA PHE A 316 7.92 -14.18 16.49
C PHE A 316 8.97 -13.08 16.27
N ARG A 317 8.95 -12.41 15.11
CA ARG A 317 9.87 -11.29 14.80
C ARG A 317 9.79 -10.17 15.84
N HIS A 318 8.60 -9.87 16.36
CA HIS A 318 8.37 -8.84 17.39
C HIS A 318 8.37 -9.39 18.82
N ARG A 319 8.65 -10.68 19.01
CA ARG A 319 8.56 -11.36 20.32
C ARG A 319 7.24 -11.04 21.03
N ALA A 320 6.14 -11.16 20.28
CA ALA A 320 4.82 -10.72 20.70
C ALA A 320 4.19 -11.71 21.69
N PHE A 321 4.52 -13.00 21.62
CA PHE A 321 4.05 -13.98 22.58
C PHE A 321 4.68 -13.78 23.96
N ARG A 322 3.86 -13.91 25.00
CA ARG A 322 4.31 -13.78 26.39
C ARG A 322 5.18 -14.95 26.86
N ALA A 323 4.80 -16.17 26.47
CA ALA A 323 5.46 -17.41 26.88
C ALA A 323 6.83 -17.61 26.21
N PHE A 324 7.01 -17.12 24.98
CA PHE A 324 8.20 -17.32 24.15
C PHE A 324 9.26 -16.22 24.35
N ARG A 325 9.41 -15.70 25.58
CA ARG A 325 10.42 -14.66 25.93
C ARG A 325 11.69 -15.22 26.55
N ALA A 326 11.61 -16.40 27.15
CA ALA A 326 12.78 -17.03 27.74
C ALA A 326 13.78 -17.45 26.64
N PRO A 327 15.10 -17.41 26.91
CA PRO A 327 16.14 -17.71 25.92
C PRO A 327 15.97 -19.08 25.24
N ASP A 328 15.31 -20.01 25.94
CA ASP A 328 15.09 -21.38 25.48
C ASP A 328 13.87 -21.52 24.56
N PHE A 329 13.05 -20.47 24.36
CA PHE A 329 11.76 -20.52 23.67
C PHE A 329 11.64 -19.54 22.49
N VAL A 330 12.61 -19.54 21.57
CA VAL A 330 12.70 -18.55 20.48
C VAL A 330 12.24 -19.11 19.12
N SER A 331 11.99 -20.42 19.01
CA SER A 331 11.77 -21.09 17.73
C SER A 331 10.30 -21.44 17.49
N ALA A 332 9.86 -21.30 16.23
CA ALA A 332 8.54 -21.71 15.78
C ALA A 332 8.30 -23.23 15.89
N SER A 333 9.36 -24.03 15.87
CA SER A 333 9.28 -25.50 16.02
C SER A 333 8.68 -25.93 17.36
N GLN A 334 8.75 -25.07 18.38
CA GLN A 334 8.27 -25.37 19.72
C GLN A 334 6.73 -25.36 19.82
N LEU A 335 6.05 -24.78 18.82
CA LEU A 335 4.59 -24.87 18.72
C LEU A 335 4.09 -26.31 18.57
N VAL A 336 4.92 -27.21 18.04
CA VAL A 336 4.58 -28.63 17.84
C VAL A 336 4.43 -29.37 19.17
N GLY A 337 5.22 -28.99 20.17
CA GLY A 337 5.20 -29.64 21.49
C GLY A 337 4.07 -29.17 22.40
N LEU A 338 3.19 -28.27 21.94
CA LEU A 338 2.08 -27.77 22.73
C LEU A 338 0.91 -28.76 22.70
N ASP A 339 0.35 -29.03 23.86
CA ASP A 339 -0.88 -29.80 24.01
C ASP A 339 -1.91 -29.00 24.80
N ILE A 340 -3.18 -29.34 24.58
CA ILE A 340 -4.31 -28.76 25.27
C ILE A 340 -4.56 -29.59 26.53
N TYR A 341 -4.90 -28.96 27.66
CA TYR A 341 -5.16 -29.70 28.89
C TYR A 341 -6.37 -30.66 28.72
N PRO A 342 -6.34 -31.89 29.28
CA PRO A 342 -7.46 -32.82 29.19
C PRO A 342 -8.78 -32.21 29.70
N GLY A 343 -9.82 -32.24 28.88
CA GLY A 343 -11.12 -31.62 29.19
C GLY A 343 -11.29 -30.19 28.65
N GLU A 344 -10.22 -29.52 28.24
CA GLU A 344 -10.30 -28.23 27.54
C GLU A 344 -10.39 -28.42 26.02
N ARG A 345 -11.02 -27.47 25.33
CA ARG A 345 -11.17 -27.48 23.86
C ARG A 345 -10.08 -26.69 23.14
N GLU A 346 -9.45 -25.75 23.83
CA GLU A 346 -8.49 -24.85 23.23
C GLU A 346 -7.43 -24.41 24.24
N LEU A 347 -6.23 -24.13 23.73
CA LEU A 347 -5.13 -23.47 24.44
C LEU A 347 -4.87 -22.13 23.78
N ARG A 348 -5.12 -21.04 24.51
CA ARG A 348 -4.84 -19.69 24.03
C ARG A 348 -3.33 -19.39 24.10
N LEU A 349 -2.76 -18.84 23.04
CA LEU A 349 -1.37 -18.36 23.01
C LEU A 349 -1.35 -16.85 23.31
N PRO A 350 -1.05 -16.42 24.56
CA PRO A 350 -1.28 -15.04 24.96
C PRO A 350 -0.21 -14.11 24.38
N LEU A 351 -0.65 -13.03 23.75
CA LEU A 351 0.22 -11.94 23.36
C LEU A 351 0.53 -11.01 24.55
N ARG A 352 1.53 -10.18 24.35
CA ARG A 352 1.99 -9.11 25.23
C ARG A 352 1.00 -7.94 25.24
N ARG A 353 0.57 -7.56 26.44
CA ARG A 353 -0.35 -6.41 26.63
C ARG A 353 0.27 -5.06 26.27
N ASP A 354 1.59 -4.94 26.36
CA ASP A 354 2.28 -3.70 25.99
C ASP A 354 2.31 -3.46 24.47
N LEU A 355 1.88 -4.43 23.66
CA LEU A 355 1.70 -4.28 22.21
C LEU A 355 0.24 -4.04 21.82
N ASP A 356 -0.72 -4.03 22.76
CA ASP A 356 -2.15 -4.03 22.44
C ASP A 356 -2.53 -2.85 21.52
N ASP A 357 -1.96 -1.66 21.76
CA ASP A 357 -2.20 -0.45 20.97
C ASP A 357 -1.24 -0.25 19.79
N VAL A 358 -0.26 -1.14 19.62
CA VAL A 358 0.73 -1.02 18.55
C VAL A 358 0.12 -1.51 17.23
N PRO A 359 0.15 -0.71 16.14
CA PRO A 359 -0.33 -1.18 14.85
C PRO A 359 0.45 -2.40 14.35
N LEU A 360 -0.25 -3.37 13.76
CA LEU A 360 0.37 -4.54 13.14
C LEU A 360 1.09 -4.15 11.85
N PHE A 361 0.44 -3.33 11.01
CA PHE A 361 0.96 -2.85 9.73
C PHE A 361 1.68 -1.51 9.90
N ARG A 362 2.92 -1.53 10.38
CA ARG A 362 3.74 -0.32 10.60
C ARG A 362 4.63 0.00 9.41
N ARG A 363 4.89 1.28 9.16
CA ARG A 363 5.84 1.70 8.13
C ARG A 363 7.27 1.54 8.63
N ALA A 364 8.21 1.36 7.71
CA ALA A 364 9.63 1.46 8.03
C ALA A 364 10.08 2.93 8.06
N VAL A 365 10.90 3.28 9.04
CA VAL A 365 11.60 4.55 9.16
C VAL A 365 13.06 4.33 8.79
N LYS A 366 13.59 5.23 7.98
CA LYS A 366 14.99 5.15 7.58
C LYS A 366 15.89 5.67 8.71
N THR A 367 16.84 4.86 9.13
CA THR A 367 17.82 5.18 10.18
C THR A 367 19.20 5.51 9.60
N LEU A 368 20.19 5.73 10.47
CA LEU A 368 21.57 6.05 10.05
C LEU A 368 22.19 4.94 9.18
N THR A 369 21.96 3.68 9.54
CA THR A 369 22.61 2.50 8.94
C THR A 369 21.66 1.64 8.13
N GLY A 370 20.34 1.85 8.22
CA GLY A 370 19.37 1.03 7.48
C GLY A 370 17.92 1.48 7.67
N PHE A 371 17.07 0.53 8.04
CA PHE A 371 15.64 0.72 8.25
C PHE A 371 15.21 0.02 9.53
N GLU A 372 14.31 0.65 10.27
CA GLU A 372 13.65 0.08 11.44
C GLU A 372 12.15 0.27 11.31
N MET A 373 11.36 -0.58 11.98
CA MET A 373 9.92 -0.40 12.02
C MET A 373 9.57 0.81 12.90
N SER A 374 8.66 1.65 12.42
CA SER A 374 8.12 2.75 13.23
C SER A 374 7.50 2.17 14.51
N PRO A 375 7.63 2.83 15.68
CA PRO A 375 6.97 2.38 16.90
C PRO A 375 5.44 2.51 16.82
N THR A 376 4.92 3.52 16.09
CA THR A 376 3.50 3.88 16.13
C THR A 376 2.88 4.18 14.77
N GLU A 377 3.67 4.46 13.73
CA GLU A 377 3.11 4.96 12.48
C GLU A 377 2.72 3.80 11.54
N PRO A 378 1.44 3.71 11.14
CA PRO A 378 0.98 2.66 10.25
C PRO A 378 1.44 2.90 8.80
N ILE A 379 1.45 1.83 8.01
CA ILE A 379 1.51 1.89 6.55
C ILE A 379 0.27 2.65 6.07
N THR A 380 0.44 3.60 5.15
CA THR A 380 -0.72 4.32 4.58
C THR A 380 -1.42 3.46 3.53
N TYR A 381 -2.71 3.72 3.31
CA TYR A 381 -3.45 3.04 2.25
C TYR A 381 -2.83 3.28 0.87
N SER A 382 -2.35 4.49 0.58
CA SER A 382 -1.70 4.82 -0.70
C SER A 382 -0.40 4.04 -0.92
N MET A 383 0.39 3.78 0.13
CA MET A 383 1.56 2.90 0.04
C MET A 383 1.14 1.47 -0.32
N MET A 384 0.19 0.90 0.43
CA MET A 384 -0.30 -0.46 0.23
C MET A 384 -0.92 -0.64 -1.17
N ALA A 385 -1.80 0.27 -1.57
CA ALA A 385 -2.44 0.29 -2.89
C ALA A 385 -1.41 0.42 -4.01
N GLY A 386 -0.42 1.30 -3.84
CA GLY A 386 0.68 1.48 -4.80
C GLY A 386 1.50 0.20 -4.98
N TRP A 387 1.79 -0.53 -3.90
CA TRP A 387 2.49 -1.81 -3.96
C TRP A 387 1.67 -2.89 -4.66
N ILE A 388 0.40 -3.06 -4.28
CA ILE A 388 -0.53 -4.02 -4.88
C ILE A 388 -0.66 -3.77 -6.39
N LYS A 389 -0.83 -2.51 -6.79
CA LYS A 389 -0.90 -2.11 -8.19
C LYS A 389 0.40 -2.45 -8.93
N LYS A 390 1.56 -2.14 -8.35
CA LYS A 390 2.84 -2.39 -8.99
C LYS A 390 3.09 -3.89 -9.20
N ILE A 391 2.72 -4.74 -8.24
CA ILE A 391 2.81 -6.21 -8.44
C ILE A 391 1.85 -6.67 -9.54
N GLY A 392 0.63 -6.13 -9.61
CA GLY A 392 -0.29 -6.40 -10.72
C GLY A 392 0.29 -6.01 -12.10
N GLU A 393 1.02 -4.91 -12.18
CA GLU A 393 1.74 -4.51 -13.40
C GLU A 393 2.87 -5.50 -13.76
N LEU A 394 3.61 -6.03 -12.77
CA LEU A 394 4.67 -7.04 -12.98
C LEU A 394 4.11 -8.41 -13.38
N LEU A 395 2.92 -8.75 -12.91
CA LEU A 395 2.15 -9.89 -13.41
C LEU A 395 1.70 -9.70 -14.87
N GLY A 396 1.79 -8.46 -15.37
CA GLY A 396 1.28 -8.11 -16.68
C GLY A 396 -0.23 -8.23 -16.70
N ARG A 397 -0.95 -7.72 -15.70
CA ARG A 397 -2.42 -7.65 -15.69
C ARG A 397 -2.92 -6.53 -16.61
N LEU A 398 -4.04 -6.78 -17.28
CA LEU A 398 -4.66 -5.80 -18.18
C LEU A 398 -5.40 -4.74 -17.36
N TYR A 399 -6.07 -5.19 -16.31
CA TYR A 399 -6.89 -4.34 -15.45
C TYR A 399 -6.10 -3.90 -14.20
N PRO A 400 -6.34 -2.68 -13.68
CA PRO A 400 -5.68 -2.22 -12.47
C PRO A 400 -6.00 -3.11 -11.27
N THR A 401 -4.95 -3.65 -10.65
CA THR A 401 -5.05 -4.44 -9.43
C THR A 401 -5.16 -3.55 -8.21
N ILE A 402 -6.23 -3.72 -7.44
CA ILE A 402 -6.55 -2.94 -6.23
C ILE A 402 -7.05 -3.85 -5.10
N CYS A 403 -7.00 -3.37 -3.86
CA CYS A 403 -7.49 -4.09 -2.69
C CYS A 403 -8.93 -4.59 -2.84
N TYR A 404 -9.81 -3.78 -3.47
CA TYR A 404 -11.22 -4.15 -3.64
C TYR A 404 -11.44 -5.36 -4.55
N ASN A 405 -10.47 -5.77 -5.39
CA ASN A 405 -10.63 -7.00 -6.17
C ASN A 405 -10.82 -8.24 -5.28
N LEU A 406 -10.16 -8.27 -4.11
CA LEU A 406 -10.37 -9.32 -3.09
C LEU A 406 -11.72 -9.19 -2.40
N ARG A 407 -12.16 -7.97 -2.10
CA ARG A 407 -13.49 -7.72 -1.52
C ARG A 407 -14.62 -8.10 -2.47
N TYR A 408 -14.48 -7.82 -3.77
CA TYR A 408 -15.40 -8.31 -4.80
C TYR A 408 -15.42 -9.83 -4.78
N ASN A 409 -14.24 -10.48 -4.80
CA ASN A 409 -14.16 -11.93 -4.76
C ASN A 409 -14.84 -12.52 -3.51
N ALA A 410 -14.48 -12.05 -2.32
CA ALA A 410 -15.07 -12.51 -1.06
C ALA A 410 -16.59 -12.38 -1.06
N GLY A 411 -17.12 -11.21 -1.45
CA GLY A 411 -18.56 -11.00 -1.52
C GLY A 411 -19.27 -11.95 -2.48
N ASN A 412 -18.69 -12.22 -3.66
CA ASN A 412 -19.30 -13.11 -4.65
C ASN A 412 -19.09 -14.61 -4.31
N GLU A 413 -18.02 -15.01 -3.63
CA GLU A 413 -17.86 -16.40 -3.16
C GLU A 413 -18.79 -16.68 -1.97
N LEU A 414 -18.98 -15.72 -1.05
CA LEU A 414 -19.95 -15.85 0.04
C LEU A 414 -21.39 -15.91 -0.49
N ASP A 415 -21.72 -15.07 -1.48
CA ASP A 415 -23.04 -15.07 -2.14
C ASP A 415 -23.39 -16.41 -2.80
N GLY A 416 -22.41 -17.09 -3.40
CA GLY A 416 -22.60 -18.38 -4.06
C GLY A 416 -22.36 -19.60 -3.17
N SER A 417 -22.04 -19.42 -1.88
CA SER A 417 -21.67 -20.51 -0.98
C SER A 417 -22.90 -21.12 -0.30
N PRO A 418 -22.99 -22.47 -0.22
CA PRO A 418 -24.03 -23.11 0.58
C PRO A 418 -23.86 -22.88 2.10
N TYR A 419 -22.69 -22.40 2.52
CA TYR A 419 -22.35 -22.18 3.94
C TYR A 419 -22.56 -20.73 4.41
N ALA A 420 -22.94 -19.81 3.52
CA ALA A 420 -23.13 -18.40 3.86
C ALA A 420 -24.51 -17.93 3.41
N SER A 421 -25.27 -17.37 4.36
CA SER A 421 -26.51 -16.66 4.04
C SER A 421 -26.22 -15.22 3.62
N ASP A 422 -27.23 -14.58 3.05
CA ASP A 422 -27.23 -13.13 2.78
C ASP A 422 -26.85 -12.31 4.03
N ALA A 423 -27.31 -12.73 5.21
CA ALA A 423 -26.98 -12.09 6.49
C ALA A 423 -25.49 -12.23 6.84
N ILE A 424 -24.90 -13.41 6.68
CA ILE A 424 -23.46 -13.63 6.91
C ILE A 424 -22.62 -12.82 5.92
N ARG A 425 -22.99 -12.81 4.63
CA ARG A 425 -22.33 -11.99 3.61
C ARG A 425 -22.40 -10.50 3.97
N ASN A 426 -23.58 -10.03 4.38
CA ASN A 426 -23.79 -8.63 4.76
C ASN A 426 -22.99 -8.26 6.02
N LEU A 427 -22.93 -9.13 7.02
CA LEU A 427 -22.08 -8.98 8.21
C LEU A 427 -20.59 -8.90 7.84
N ALA A 428 -20.11 -9.85 7.03
CA ALA A 428 -18.72 -9.90 6.57
C ALA A 428 -18.33 -8.64 5.78
N LEU A 429 -19.23 -8.11 4.95
CA LEU A 429 -18.99 -6.90 4.17
C LEU A 429 -19.32 -5.59 4.91
N ASP A 430 -19.86 -5.61 6.13
CA ASP A 430 -20.39 -4.40 6.80
C ASP A 430 -21.47 -3.67 5.99
N HIS A 431 -22.41 -4.44 5.44
CA HIS A 431 -23.60 -3.93 4.76
C HIS A 431 -24.82 -4.15 5.65
N ASN A 432 -25.70 -3.15 5.74
CA ASN A 432 -26.99 -3.29 6.44
C ASN A 432 -28.01 -4.13 5.64
N SER A 433 -27.79 -4.26 4.34
CA SER A 433 -28.70 -4.88 3.39
C SER A 433 -27.92 -5.39 2.17
N SER A 434 -28.59 -6.18 1.33
CA SER A 434 -27.99 -6.72 0.10
C SER A 434 -27.85 -5.66 -1.01
N VAL A 435 -28.45 -4.47 -0.85
CA VAL A 435 -28.49 -3.41 -1.89
C VAL A 435 -27.10 -2.86 -2.23
N PRO A 436 -26.24 -2.47 -1.26
CA PRO A 436 -24.84 -2.14 -1.52
C PRO A 436 -24.11 -3.21 -2.33
N PHE A 437 -24.23 -4.48 -1.90
CA PHE A 437 -23.60 -5.61 -2.56
C PHE A 437 -24.05 -5.70 -4.03
N GLN A 438 -25.37 -5.77 -4.27
CA GLN A 438 -25.94 -5.90 -5.60
C GLN A 438 -25.57 -4.76 -6.55
N LYS A 439 -25.40 -3.53 -6.04
CA LYS A 439 -25.09 -2.34 -6.86
C LYS A 439 -23.61 -2.21 -7.18
N HIS A 440 -22.74 -2.47 -6.21
CA HIS A 440 -21.32 -2.08 -6.25
C HIS A 440 -20.35 -3.29 -6.25
N TYR A 441 -20.72 -4.42 -5.67
CA TYR A 441 -19.80 -5.54 -5.42
C TYR A 441 -20.14 -6.81 -6.22
N LEU A 442 -21.40 -7.04 -6.55
CA LEU A 442 -21.84 -8.18 -7.37
C LEU A 442 -21.23 -8.08 -8.77
N GLY A 443 -20.50 -9.12 -9.18
CA GLY A 443 -19.77 -9.17 -10.44
C GLY A 443 -20.68 -8.94 -11.64
N ARG A 444 -20.27 -8.06 -12.56
CA ARG A 444 -21.01 -7.84 -13.82
C ARG A 444 -20.63 -8.81 -14.93
N GLN A 445 -19.51 -9.50 -14.75
CA GLN A 445 -19.12 -10.66 -15.53
C GLN A 445 -19.66 -11.88 -14.80
N LEU A 446 -20.78 -12.41 -15.29
CA LEU A 446 -21.48 -13.49 -14.63
C LEU A 446 -20.62 -14.76 -14.68
N ARG A 447 -20.25 -15.26 -13.49
CA ARG A 447 -19.46 -16.48 -13.32
C ARG A 447 -20.39 -17.69 -13.29
N LEU A 448 -21.27 -17.81 -14.29
CA LEU A 448 -22.30 -18.83 -14.35
C LEU A 448 -22.50 -19.29 -15.80
N ASP A 449 -22.48 -20.60 -16.03
CA ASP A 449 -22.71 -21.16 -17.35
C ASP A 449 -24.21 -21.23 -17.64
N THR A 450 -24.76 -20.08 -18.03
CA THR A 450 -26.19 -19.96 -18.33
C THR A 450 -26.63 -20.92 -19.43
N TRP A 451 -25.74 -21.26 -20.36
CA TRP A 451 -26.06 -22.14 -21.47
C TRP A 451 -26.11 -23.61 -21.05
N ALA A 452 -25.14 -24.07 -20.25
CA ALA A 452 -25.19 -25.40 -19.66
C ALA A 452 -26.46 -25.58 -18.80
N ILE A 453 -26.81 -24.58 -17.98
CA ILE A 453 -28.01 -24.60 -17.15
C ILE A 453 -29.28 -24.76 -18.00
N ILE A 454 -29.45 -23.94 -19.05
CA ILE A 454 -30.63 -24.03 -19.94
C ILE A 454 -30.73 -25.40 -20.61
N ARG A 455 -29.59 -26.05 -20.90
CA ARG A 455 -29.54 -27.39 -21.51
C ARG A 455 -29.57 -28.55 -20.51
N GLY A 456 -29.60 -28.29 -19.20
CA GLY A 456 -29.48 -29.33 -18.18
C GLY A 456 -28.12 -30.06 -18.21
N GLN A 457 -27.07 -29.38 -18.63
CA GLN A 457 -25.71 -29.89 -18.70
C GLN A 457 -24.88 -29.42 -17.50
N GLU A 458 -23.76 -30.11 -17.26
CA GLU A 458 -22.79 -29.70 -16.24
C GLU A 458 -22.12 -28.36 -16.62
N PRO A 459 -22.19 -27.33 -15.77
CA PRO A 459 -21.55 -26.04 -16.00
C PRO A 459 -20.03 -26.12 -16.07
N GLN A 460 -19.41 -25.39 -17.02
CA GLN A 460 -17.95 -25.22 -17.08
C GLN A 460 -17.43 -24.18 -16.08
N GLN A 461 -17.69 -24.40 -14.79
CA GLN A 461 -17.50 -23.39 -13.75
C GLN A 461 -16.03 -22.95 -13.60
N ALA A 462 -15.07 -23.87 -13.73
CA ALA A 462 -13.64 -23.56 -13.63
C ALA A 462 -13.20 -22.58 -14.73
N LEU A 463 -13.61 -22.84 -15.98
CA LEU A 463 -13.32 -21.99 -17.13
C LEU A 463 -13.91 -20.59 -16.95
N LEU A 464 -15.15 -20.49 -16.47
CA LEU A 464 -15.79 -19.19 -16.22
C LEU A 464 -15.14 -18.43 -15.08
N LYS A 465 -14.77 -19.11 -13.98
CA LYS A 465 -14.00 -18.49 -12.89
C LYS A 465 -12.69 -17.90 -13.42
N GLN A 466 -11.95 -18.66 -14.25
CA GLN A 466 -10.72 -18.19 -14.88
C GLN A 466 -10.98 -17.02 -15.84
N ALA A 467 -11.92 -17.13 -16.78
CA ALA A 467 -12.19 -16.13 -17.81
C ALA A 467 -12.74 -14.81 -17.24
N CYS A 468 -13.44 -14.87 -16.10
CA CYS A 468 -13.99 -13.69 -15.43
C CYS A 468 -13.07 -13.08 -14.37
N SER A 469 -11.95 -13.73 -14.04
CA SER A 469 -10.98 -13.29 -13.03
C SER A 469 -10.25 -12.01 -13.44
N ILE A 470 -9.49 -11.39 -12.54
CA ILE A 470 -8.60 -10.27 -12.92
C ILE A 470 -7.38 -10.76 -13.72
N GLY A 471 -6.99 -12.02 -13.55
CA GLY A 471 -5.85 -12.65 -14.21
C GLY A 471 -6.09 -13.21 -15.60
N HIS A 472 -7.33 -13.29 -16.09
CA HIS A 472 -7.66 -13.90 -17.40
C HIS A 472 -6.86 -13.35 -18.60
N ALA A 473 -6.43 -12.09 -18.51
CA ALA A 473 -5.67 -11.41 -19.56
C ALA A 473 -4.21 -11.12 -19.14
N ASN A 474 -3.66 -11.93 -18.24
CA ASN A 474 -2.26 -11.85 -17.83
C ASN A 474 -1.34 -12.14 -19.02
N SER A 475 -0.32 -11.30 -19.20
CA SER A 475 0.73 -11.56 -20.18
C SER A 475 2.06 -10.99 -19.72
N LYS A 476 3.07 -11.86 -19.60
CA LYS A 476 4.45 -11.47 -19.28
C LYS A 476 5.12 -10.68 -20.41
N ARG A 477 4.55 -10.70 -21.62
CA ARG A 477 5.01 -9.89 -22.77
C ARG A 477 4.48 -8.46 -22.73
N ARG A 478 3.49 -8.15 -21.88
CA ARG A 478 2.90 -6.82 -21.80
C ARG A 478 3.94 -5.78 -21.36
N PRO A 479 4.08 -4.63 -22.06
CA PRO A 479 5.05 -3.60 -21.70
C PRO A 479 4.87 -3.10 -20.27
N THR A 480 5.90 -3.23 -19.45
CA THR A 480 5.94 -2.71 -18.06
C THR A 480 6.66 -1.38 -17.96
N GLU A 481 7.45 -1.03 -18.97
CA GLU A 481 8.25 0.19 -19.06
C GLU A 481 8.20 0.76 -20.49
N LEU A 482 8.60 2.04 -20.62
CA LEU A 482 8.71 2.70 -21.92
C LEU A 482 10.08 2.42 -22.56
N THR A 483 10.11 2.29 -23.89
CA THR A 483 11.36 2.20 -24.64
C THR A 483 12.18 3.49 -24.54
N ALA A 484 13.47 3.44 -24.86
CA ALA A 484 14.33 4.63 -24.86
C ALA A 484 13.80 5.72 -25.82
N GLU A 485 13.25 5.32 -26.96
CA GLU A 485 12.64 6.22 -27.94
C GLU A 485 11.36 6.88 -27.42
N GLN A 486 10.49 6.08 -26.76
CA GLN A 486 9.29 6.60 -26.10
C GLN A 486 9.65 7.53 -24.93
N LEU A 487 10.72 7.25 -24.18
CA LEU A 487 11.22 8.16 -23.15
C LEU A 487 11.77 9.46 -23.74
N ALA A 488 12.45 9.38 -24.89
CA ALA A 488 12.95 10.55 -25.59
C ALA A 488 11.81 11.42 -26.13
N SER A 489 10.72 10.84 -26.61
CA SER A 489 9.55 11.58 -27.11
C SER A 489 8.86 12.39 -26.01
N VAL A 490 8.88 11.93 -24.75
CA VAL A 490 8.37 12.73 -23.62
C VAL A 490 9.17 14.03 -23.44
N ASN A 491 10.47 14.01 -23.70
CA ASN A 491 11.30 15.21 -23.59
C ASN A 491 11.09 16.20 -24.74
N THR A 492 10.52 15.78 -25.87
CA THR A 492 10.21 16.67 -26.99
C THR A 492 8.82 17.29 -26.90
N ASP A 493 8.00 16.91 -25.90
CA ASP A 493 6.66 17.44 -25.69
C ASP A 493 6.68 18.99 -25.53
N PRO A 494 5.81 19.73 -26.25
CA PRO A 494 5.77 21.19 -26.19
C PRO A 494 5.59 21.77 -24.79
N ARG A 495 4.84 21.09 -23.91
CA ARG A 495 4.61 21.55 -22.52
C ARG A 495 5.88 21.42 -21.69
N ILE A 496 6.64 20.34 -21.88
CA ILE A 496 7.93 20.16 -21.21
C ILE A 496 8.90 21.24 -21.65
N ARG A 497 9.01 21.50 -22.96
CA ARG A 497 9.88 22.57 -23.48
C ARG A 497 9.53 23.93 -22.91
N LYS A 498 8.24 24.27 -22.85
CA LYS A 498 7.76 25.54 -22.25
C LYS A 498 8.15 25.67 -20.78
N LEU A 499 7.90 24.62 -19.99
CA LEU A 499 8.27 24.62 -18.56
C LEU A 499 9.79 24.69 -18.37
N GLU A 500 10.58 24.04 -19.21
CA GLU A 500 12.04 24.12 -19.18
C GLU A 500 12.57 25.51 -19.56
N GLU A 501 11.92 26.21 -20.49
CA GLU A 501 12.22 27.60 -20.80
C GLU A 501 11.91 28.54 -19.64
N GLU A 502 10.77 28.34 -18.96
CA GLU A 502 10.41 29.09 -17.75
C GLU A 502 11.47 28.88 -16.65
N VAL A 503 11.93 27.64 -16.43
CA VAL A 503 13.01 27.33 -15.48
C VAL A 503 14.32 28.05 -15.82
N LYS A 504 14.63 28.23 -17.11
CA LYS A 504 15.85 28.93 -17.57
C LYS A 504 15.78 30.45 -17.34
N ARG A 505 14.59 31.04 -17.38
CA ARG A 505 14.37 32.48 -17.15
C ARG A 505 14.44 32.85 -15.67
N LEU A 506 14.27 31.90 -14.76
CA LEU A 506 14.26 32.14 -13.33
C LEU A 506 15.68 32.16 -12.73
N PRO A 507 15.96 33.04 -11.75
CA PRO A 507 17.26 33.14 -11.09
C PRO A 507 17.73 31.83 -10.45
N HIS A 508 19.03 31.58 -10.47
CA HIS A 508 19.60 30.40 -9.84
C HIS A 508 19.38 30.46 -8.31
N ARG A 509 18.86 29.37 -7.73
CA ARG A 509 18.50 29.21 -6.30
C ARG A 509 17.23 29.93 -5.82
N SER A 510 16.41 30.56 -6.69
CA SER A 510 15.10 31.08 -6.27
C SER A 510 14.11 29.96 -5.91
N GLU A 511 13.20 30.22 -4.98
CA GLU A 511 12.11 29.29 -4.64
C GLU A 511 11.21 29.01 -5.84
N GLU A 512 10.94 30.04 -6.64
CA GLU A 512 10.17 29.93 -7.90
C GLU A 512 10.81 28.96 -8.87
N ARG A 513 12.14 29.00 -9.02
CA ARG A 513 12.88 28.05 -9.86
C ARG A 513 12.77 26.64 -9.31
N GLN A 514 12.82 26.45 -7.99
CA GLN A 514 12.63 25.14 -7.39
C GLN A 514 11.20 24.60 -7.66
N LYS A 515 10.18 25.44 -7.52
CA LYS A 515 8.78 25.10 -7.86
C LYS A 515 8.64 24.73 -9.33
N ALA A 516 9.21 25.52 -10.23
CA ALA A 516 9.18 25.25 -11.67
C ALA A 516 9.91 23.94 -12.04
N VAL A 517 11.06 23.64 -11.42
CA VAL A 517 11.77 22.36 -11.61
C VAL A 517 10.91 21.18 -11.12
N ARG A 518 10.23 21.31 -9.98
CA ARG A 518 9.28 20.28 -9.51
C ARG A 518 8.14 20.09 -10.52
N ALA A 519 7.58 21.18 -11.05
CA ALA A 519 6.53 21.13 -12.06
C ALA A 519 6.96 20.40 -13.34
N VAL A 520 8.18 20.66 -13.84
CA VAL A 520 8.77 19.90 -14.98
C VAL A 520 8.82 18.41 -14.65
N ARG A 521 9.35 18.04 -13.48
CA ARG A 521 9.47 16.64 -13.06
C ARG A 521 8.10 15.95 -13.00
N SER A 522 7.13 16.59 -12.37
CA SER A 522 5.76 16.06 -12.23
C SER A 522 5.08 15.90 -13.59
N GLU A 523 5.22 16.87 -14.50
CA GLU A 523 4.63 16.79 -15.84
C GLU A 523 5.31 15.71 -16.69
N LYS A 524 6.65 15.54 -16.62
CA LYS A 524 7.35 14.42 -17.26
C LYS A 524 6.82 13.09 -16.77
N GLN A 525 6.65 12.94 -15.45
CA GLN A 525 6.14 11.70 -14.86
C GLN A 525 4.68 11.42 -15.30
N ARG A 526 3.84 12.46 -15.37
CA ARG A 526 2.47 12.36 -15.88
C ARG A 526 2.44 11.88 -17.33
N LEU A 527 3.28 12.47 -18.20
CA LEU A 527 3.37 12.09 -19.62
C LEU A 527 3.89 10.66 -19.78
N LYS A 528 4.91 10.25 -19.02
CA LYS A 528 5.39 8.87 -19.02
C LYS A 528 4.30 7.88 -18.63
N ARG A 529 3.57 8.14 -17.53
CA ARG A 529 2.46 7.27 -17.10
C ARG A 529 1.37 7.18 -18.16
N ALA A 530 1.00 8.31 -18.76
CA ALA A 530 -0.03 8.34 -19.80
C ALA A 530 0.40 7.62 -21.09
N LEU A 531 1.66 7.76 -21.49
CA LEU A 531 2.22 7.06 -22.64
C LEU A 531 2.28 5.55 -22.40
N LEU A 532 2.76 5.13 -21.22
CA LEU A 532 2.86 3.72 -20.87
C LEU A 532 1.49 3.04 -20.86
N GLU A 533 0.47 3.70 -20.29
CA GLU A 533 -0.89 3.18 -20.29
C GLU A 533 -1.45 3.03 -21.70
N ARG A 534 -1.20 4.02 -22.58
CA ARG A 534 -1.62 3.95 -23.97
C ARG A 534 -0.93 2.79 -24.70
N THR A 535 0.38 2.68 -24.58
CA THR A 535 1.17 1.59 -25.18
C THR A 535 0.69 0.23 -24.71
N LYS A 536 0.31 0.06 -23.43
CA LYS A 536 -0.23 -1.21 -22.93
C LYS A 536 -1.56 -1.58 -23.57
N VAL A 537 -2.45 -0.60 -23.74
CA VAL A 537 -3.76 -0.81 -24.37
C VAL A 537 -3.59 -1.16 -25.84
N GLU A 538 -2.84 -0.35 -26.60
CA GLU A 538 -2.55 -0.59 -28.02
C GLU A 538 -1.88 -1.94 -28.25
N TRP A 539 -0.87 -2.27 -27.44
CA TRP A 539 -0.15 -3.54 -27.52
C TRP A 539 -1.05 -4.77 -27.32
N THR A 540 -2.10 -4.68 -26.50
CA THR A 540 -2.93 -5.85 -26.17
C THR A 540 -3.68 -6.38 -27.40
N ASP A 541 -4.25 -5.48 -28.22
CA ASP A 541 -4.96 -5.88 -29.43
C ASP A 541 -3.99 -6.20 -30.58
N GLU A 542 -2.93 -5.39 -30.74
CA GLU A 542 -1.92 -5.58 -31.79
C GLU A 542 -1.18 -6.92 -31.65
N GLN A 543 -0.78 -7.28 -30.43
CA GLN A 543 -0.10 -8.55 -30.17
C GLN A 543 -0.98 -9.75 -30.52
N ALA A 544 -2.29 -9.68 -30.22
CA ALA A 544 -3.21 -10.75 -30.54
C ALA A 544 -3.33 -10.95 -32.05
N VAL A 545 -3.41 -9.85 -32.82
CA VAL A 545 -3.43 -9.91 -34.30
C VAL A 545 -2.14 -10.53 -34.84
N GLU A 546 -0.98 -10.10 -34.33
CA GLU A 546 0.32 -10.64 -34.74
C GLU A 546 0.43 -12.15 -34.43
N ASP A 547 0.07 -12.56 -33.22
CA ASP A 547 0.09 -13.98 -32.81
C ASP A 547 -0.84 -14.82 -33.69
N ILE A 548 -2.04 -14.32 -34.03
CA ILE A 548 -2.98 -15.01 -34.92
C ILE A 548 -2.38 -15.14 -36.33
N GLN A 549 -1.81 -14.07 -36.88
CA GLN A 549 -1.21 -14.08 -38.21
C GLN A 549 -0.02 -15.04 -38.28
N ASN A 550 0.88 -15.01 -37.30
CA ASN A 550 2.03 -15.90 -37.24
C ASN A 550 1.60 -17.37 -37.12
N GLN A 551 0.59 -17.67 -36.30
CA GLN A 551 0.04 -19.03 -36.19
C GLN A 551 -0.59 -19.51 -37.49
N LEU A 552 -1.40 -18.68 -38.16
CA LEU A 552 -2.00 -19.02 -39.46
C LEU A 552 -0.96 -19.22 -40.56
N GLN A 553 0.21 -18.59 -40.45
CA GLN A 553 1.36 -18.76 -41.34
C GLN A 553 2.29 -19.92 -40.93
N GLY A 554 2.03 -20.59 -39.81
CA GLY A 554 2.89 -21.67 -39.30
C GLY A 554 4.21 -21.19 -38.67
N LEU A 555 4.34 -19.89 -38.38
CA LEU A 555 5.53 -19.27 -37.78
C LEU A 555 5.55 -19.39 -36.23
N GLY A 556 4.46 -19.83 -35.62
CA GLY A 556 4.31 -19.94 -34.16
C GLY A 556 4.04 -18.59 -33.50
N PHE A 557 4.58 -18.36 -32.30
CA PHE A 557 4.50 -17.07 -31.62
C PHE A 557 5.74 -16.23 -31.91
N SER A 558 5.59 -14.91 -32.02
CA SER A 558 6.77 -14.05 -31.99
C SER A 558 7.49 -14.27 -30.66
N LYS A 559 8.81 -14.46 -30.75
CA LYS A 559 9.65 -14.48 -29.55
C LYS A 559 9.34 -13.20 -28.79
N SER A 560 9.18 -13.29 -27.48
CA SER A 560 9.27 -12.08 -26.65
C SER A 560 10.48 -11.31 -27.13
N MET A 561 10.41 -9.97 -27.16
CA MET A 561 11.63 -9.21 -27.12
C MET A 561 12.32 -9.61 -25.81
N ASP A 562 13.09 -10.68 -25.86
CA ASP A 562 14.18 -10.97 -24.95
C ASP A 562 15.19 -9.86 -25.24
N VAL A 563 14.86 -8.65 -24.80
CA VAL A 563 15.90 -7.81 -24.25
C VAL A 563 16.54 -8.73 -23.21
N ASP A 564 17.78 -9.14 -23.40
CA ASP A 564 18.58 -9.89 -22.42
C ASP A 564 18.52 -9.18 -21.06
N THR A 565 17.42 -9.39 -20.33
CA THR A 565 17.04 -8.69 -19.11
C THR A 565 16.96 -9.75 -18.05
N ALA A 566 18.14 -10.25 -17.66
CA ALA A 566 18.28 -10.95 -16.41
C ALA A 566 17.79 -10.01 -15.30
N SER A 567 16.58 -10.27 -14.80
CA SER A 567 16.10 -9.69 -13.54
C SER A 567 17.18 -9.99 -12.48
N ALA A 568 17.53 -9.03 -11.63
CA ALA A 568 18.59 -9.23 -10.66
C ALA A 568 18.32 -10.50 -9.83
N PRO A 569 19.29 -11.40 -9.62
CA PRO A 569 19.02 -12.66 -8.93
C PRO A 569 18.42 -12.41 -7.53
N GLN A 570 17.55 -13.32 -7.09
CA GLN A 570 17.04 -13.31 -5.73
C GLN A 570 18.21 -13.36 -4.74
N ARG A 571 18.10 -12.58 -3.66
CA ARG A 571 19.10 -12.59 -2.59
C ARG A 571 19.02 -13.88 -1.78
N PRO A 572 20.09 -14.29 -1.08
CA PRO A 572 20.08 -15.53 -0.30
C PRO A 572 18.89 -15.66 0.67
N ALA A 573 18.57 -14.59 1.42
CA ALA A 573 17.43 -14.59 2.34
C ALA A 573 16.07 -14.64 1.60
N GLN A 574 15.94 -13.94 0.46
CA GLN A 574 14.73 -13.98 -0.36
C GLN A 574 14.54 -15.36 -0.99
N LYS A 575 15.61 -15.96 -1.50
CA LYS A 575 15.63 -17.31 -2.04
C LYS A 575 15.24 -18.33 -0.97
N ARG A 576 15.82 -18.24 0.23
CA ARG A 576 15.45 -19.09 1.37
C ARG A 576 13.96 -18.97 1.71
N LEU A 577 13.40 -17.76 1.68
CA LEU A 577 11.97 -17.53 1.88
C LEU A 577 11.12 -18.21 0.80
N VAL A 578 11.47 -18.03 -0.48
CA VAL A 578 10.78 -18.64 -1.62
C VAL A 578 10.85 -20.16 -1.56
N ASP A 579 12.04 -20.71 -1.33
CA ASP A 579 12.28 -22.16 -1.22
C ASP A 579 11.45 -22.76 -0.06
N ALA A 580 11.32 -22.06 1.07
CA ALA A 580 10.49 -22.50 2.19
C ALA A 580 8.98 -22.46 1.87
N LEU A 581 8.52 -21.46 1.11
CA LEU A 581 7.11 -21.34 0.70
C LEU A 581 6.70 -22.43 -0.30
N THR A 582 7.61 -22.81 -1.20
CA THR A 582 7.39 -23.79 -2.26
C THR A 582 7.96 -25.17 -1.94
N ALA A 583 8.44 -25.39 -0.70
CA ALA A 583 8.93 -26.69 -0.27
C ALA A 583 7.87 -27.76 -0.56
N PRO A 584 8.25 -28.97 -1.02
CA PRO A 584 7.29 -30.03 -1.33
C PRO A 584 6.45 -30.40 -0.10
N VAL A 585 5.23 -30.88 -0.35
CA VAL A 585 4.36 -31.41 0.71
C VAL A 585 4.98 -32.69 1.24
N ASP A 586 4.97 -32.82 2.57
CA ASP A 586 5.28 -34.05 3.26
C ASP A 586 3.96 -34.76 3.60
N ASP A 587 3.89 -36.07 3.41
CA ASP A 587 2.71 -36.88 3.68
C ASP A 587 2.52 -37.17 5.18
N THR A 588 3.47 -36.75 6.02
CA THR A 588 3.42 -36.87 7.48
C THR A 588 3.08 -35.55 8.17
N LEU A 589 2.39 -35.64 9.30
CA LEU A 589 2.06 -34.47 10.12
C LEU A 589 3.32 -33.76 10.66
N GLU A 590 4.31 -34.55 11.09
CA GLU A 590 5.60 -34.04 11.57
C GLU A 590 6.36 -33.29 10.47
N GLY A 591 6.33 -33.80 9.24
CA GLY A 591 6.91 -33.14 8.08
C GLY A 591 6.23 -31.82 7.74
N TYR A 592 4.89 -31.77 7.79
CA TYR A 592 4.15 -30.51 7.66
C TYR A 592 4.55 -29.49 8.72
N TYR A 593 4.62 -29.89 10.00
CA TYR A 593 5.00 -29.00 11.08
C TYR A 593 6.43 -28.46 10.93
N ARG A 594 7.38 -29.30 10.49
CA ARG A 594 8.75 -28.89 10.18
C ARG A 594 8.77 -27.87 9.04
N ARG A 595 8.00 -28.12 7.98
CA ARG A 595 7.87 -27.20 6.83
C ARG A 595 7.33 -25.83 7.26
N ARG A 596 6.27 -25.82 8.09
CA ARG A 596 5.68 -24.60 8.67
C ARG A 596 6.68 -23.86 9.55
N ALA A 597 7.38 -24.54 10.45
CA ALA A 597 8.39 -23.93 11.32
C ALA A 597 9.54 -23.32 10.51
N ASN A 598 10.05 -24.06 9.52
CA ASN A 598 11.09 -23.57 8.61
C ASN A 598 10.66 -22.31 7.85
N LEU A 599 9.39 -22.24 7.43
CA LEU A 599 8.85 -21.04 6.80
C LEU A 599 8.79 -19.87 7.80
N ILE A 600 8.29 -20.07 9.00
CA ILE A 600 8.21 -19.02 10.03
C ILE A 600 9.61 -18.46 10.31
N ASP A 601 10.62 -19.33 10.45
CA ASP A 601 12.01 -18.91 10.66
C ASP A 601 12.58 -18.17 9.45
N ALA A 602 12.25 -18.60 8.22
CA ALA A 602 12.65 -17.90 7.00
C ALA A 602 12.01 -16.51 6.90
N ILE A 603 10.74 -16.37 7.31
CA ILE A 603 10.05 -15.07 7.40
C ILE A 603 10.73 -14.17 8.43
N VAL A 604 10.99 -14.67 9.64
CA VAL A 604 11.67 -13.91 10.71
C VAL A 604 13.03 -13.42 10.23
N ALA A 605 13.82 -14.29 9.59
CA ALA A 605 15.12 -13.94 9.02
C ALA A 605 15.01 -12.89 7.90
N TYR A 606 14.01 -13.03 7.02
CA TYR A 606 13.80 -12.10 5.91
C TYR A 606 13.32 -10.71 6.38
N CYS A 607 12.54 -10.62 7.46
CA CYS A 607 12.03 -9.37 7.99
C CYS A 607 13.12 -8.34 8.31
N GLY A 608 14.31 -8.80 8.74
CA GLY A 608 15.47 -7.93 9.03
C GLY A 608 16.26 -7.45 7.81
N VAL A 609 15.94 -7.92 6.60
CA VAL A 609 16.75 -7.65 5.40
C VAL A 609 16.41 -6.29 4.82
N ALA A 610 17.42 -5.42 4.70
CA ALA A 610 17.29 -4.18 3.93
C ALA A 610 17.32 -4.47 2.42
N GLU A 611 16.18 -4.31 1.75
CA GLU A 611 16.02 -4.63 0.33
C GLU A 611 16.67 -3.59 -0.60
N GLY A 612 17.27 -2.52 -0.10
CA GLY A 612 17.98 -1.55 -0.93
C GLY A 612 17.08 -0.84 -1.95
N ARG A 613 17.61 -0.49 -3.13
CA ARG A 613 16.81 0.16 -4.18
C ARG A 613 16.20 -0.89 -5.11
N THR A 614 15.00 -0.60 -5.61
CA THR A 614 14.40 -1.33 -6.73
C THR A 614 15.41 -1.49 -7.87
N ALA A 615 15.70 -2.73 -8.26
CA ALA A 615 16.58 -3.01 -9.38
C ALA A 615 15.97 -2.39 -10.65
N ARG A 616 16.71 -1.50 -11.31
CA ARG A 616 16.34 -1.06 -12.65
C ARG A 616 16.78 -2.13 -13.64
N ARG A 617 15.96 -2.38 -14.66
CA ARG A 617 16.38 -3.07 -15.87
C ARG A 617 17.50 -2.24 -16.49
N THR A 618 18.75 -2.60 -16.22
CA THR A 618 19.87 -2.02 -16.93
C THR A 618 19.86 -2.64 -18.31
N ASN A 619 19.66 -1.81 -19.35
CA ASN A 619 20.19 -2.16 -20.66
C ASN A 619 21.68 -2.40 -20.44
N VAL A 620 22.10 -3.65 -20.49
CA VAL A 620 23.52 -4.00 -20.50
C VAL A 620 24.04 -3.54 -21.86
N SER A 621 24.28 -2.24 -22.02
CA SER A 621 25.21 -1.79 -23.04
C SER A 621 26.54 -2.40 -22.63
N ALA A 622 26.96 -3.41 -23.38
CA ALA A 622 28.19 -4.16 -23.23
C ALA A 622 29.22 -3.37 -22.41
N ALA A 623 29.38 -3.77 -21.15
CA ALA A 623 30.45 -3.24 -20.32
C ALA A 623 31.75 -3.49 -21.10
N LYS A 624 32.36 -2.42 -21.61
CA LYS A 624 33.71 -2.49 -22.17
C LYS A 624 34.55 -3.11 -21.06
N LYS A 625 35.00 -4.36 -21.29
CA LYS A 625 36.03 -5.02 -20.48
C LYS A 625 37.17 -4.03 -20.33
N GLN A 626 37.28 -3.40 -19.16
CA GLN A 626 38.52 -2.74 -18.79
C GLN A 626 39.51 -3.89 -18.61
N VAL A 627 40.46 -3.96 -19.55
CA VAL A 627 41.64 -4.82 -19.45
C VAL A 627 42.34 -4.46 -18.15
N PRO A 628 42.63 -5.42 -17.26
CA PRO A 628 43.39 -5.13 -16.05
C PRO A 628 44.81 -4.72 -16.46
N SER A 629 45.28 -3.58 -15.97
CA SER A 629 46.70 -3.24 -16.01
C SER A 629 47.48 -4.28 -15.18
N PRO A 630 48.60 -4.83 -15.67
CA PRO A 630 49.38 -5.80 -14.91
C PRO A 630 50.13 -5.08 -13.79
N GLY A 631 49.79 -5.42 -12.55
CA GLY A 631 50.39 -4.86 -11.35
C GLY A 631 49.56 -5.14 -10.10
N SER A 632 49.21 -6.40 -9.85
CA SER A 632 48.55 -6.83 -8.62
C SER A 632 49.59 -7.21 -7.56
N PRO A 633 49.50 -6.71 -6.32
CA PRO A 633 50.06 -7.39 -5.16
C PRO A 633 49.23 -8.65 -4.82
N SER A 634 49.80 -9.50 -3.97
CA SER A 634 49.49 -10.90 -3.66
C SER A 634 48.04 -11.23 -3.21
N PRO A 635 47.63 -12.51 -3.30
CA PRO A 635 46.26 -12.96 -3.11
C PRO A 635 45.97 -13.44 -1.67
N GLU A 636 45.69 -12.54 -0.71
CA GLU A 636 45.18 -12.98 0.62
C GLU A 636 44.12 -12.08 1.27
N GLU A 637 43.66 -10.98 0.65
CA GLU A 637 42.65 -10.11 1.27
C GLU A 637 41.30 -10.10 0.54
N SER A 638 40.24 -10.50 1.24
CA SER A 638 38.85 -10.36 0.79
C SER A 638 38.60 -8.91 0.33
N PRO A 639 37.95 -8.66 -0.82
CA PRO A 639 37.66 -7.31 -1.33
C PRO A 639 36.96 -6.39 -0.33
N LEU A 640 36.15 -6.96 0.58
CA LEU A 640 35.48 -6.24 1.65
C LEU A 640 36.47 -5.73 2.72
N LYS A 641 37.51 -6.51 3.03
CA LYS A 641 38.58 -6.13 3.97
C LYS A 641 39.43 -4.99 3.41
N ALA A 642 39.78 -5.04 2.12
CA ALA A 642 40.44 -3.93 1.44
C ALA A 642 39.57 -2.65 1.41
N ALA A 643 38.25 -2.79 1.20
CA ALA A 643 37.33 -1.68 1.27
C ALA A 643 37.21 -1.08 2.68
N MET A 644 37.26 -1.91 3.72
CA MET A 644 37.28 -1.50 5.13
C MET A 644 38.55 -0.71 5.47
N LEU A 645 39.73 -1.18 5.04
CA LEU A 645 40.98 -0.47 5.30
C LEU A 645 41.01 0.90 4.58
N SER A 646 40.41 1.00 3.39
CA SER A 646 40.43 2.24 2.60
C SER A 646 39.59 3.41 3.14
N VAL A 647 38.79 3.20 4.19
CA VAL A 647 38.01 4.29 4.82
C VAL A 647 38.75 4.93 5.99
N PHE A 648 39.90 4.41 6.41
CA PHE A 648 40.75 5.06 7.41
C PHE A 648 41.69 6.04 6.73
N ILE A 649 41.97 7.16 7.41
CA ILE A 649 42.99 8.12 6.98
C ILE A 649 44.23 7.98 7.87
N GLU A 650 45.41 8.12 7.27
CA GLU A 650 46.67 8.22 8.00
C GLU A 650 47.04 9.69 8.25
N ASN A 651 46.59 10.59 7.37
CA ASN A 651 46.86 12.03 7.42
C ASN A 651 45.57 12.86 7.33
N GLU A 652 45.50 14.00 8.02
CA GLU A 652 44.31 14.88 8.05
C GLU A 652 43.95 15.50 6.68
N GLN A 653 44.83 15.43 5.68
CA GLN A 653 44.60 15.91 4.32
C GLN A 653 43.97 14.84 3.40
N GLU A 654 43.98 13.56 3.81
CA GLU A 654 43.41 12.48 3.00
C GLU A 654 41.89 12.56 2.96
N ARG A 655 41.33 12.31 1.78
CA ARG A 655 39.89 12.38 1.54
C ARG A 655 39.44 11.10 0.85
N PRO A 656 39.02 10.08 1.62
CA PRO A 656 38.55 8.83 1.08
C PRO A 656 37.38 9.00 0.11
N ARG A 657 37.18 7.99 -0.73
CA ARG A 657 36.09 7.94 -1.72
C ARG A 657 35.04 6.88 -1.41
N ARG A 658 35.17 6.16 -0.28
CA ARG A 658 34.18 5.19 0.22
C ARG A 658 33.54 5.73 1.50
N CYS A 659 32.25 5.41 1.71
CA CYS A 659 31.54 5.84 2.90
C CYS A 659 31.73 4.83 4.03
N PHE A 660 32.38 5.21 5.12
CA PHE A 660 32.62 4.34 6.27
C PHE A 660 31.33 3.73 6.86
N LEU A 661 30.21 4.47 6.84
CA LEU A 661 28.91 3.95 7.27
C LEU A 661 28.30 2.94 6.29
N CYS A 662 28.50 3.13 4.97
CA CYS A 662 28.07 2.13 3.98
C CYS A 662 28.92 0.87 4.06
N ILE A 663 30.22 1.00 4.30
CA ILE A 663 31.12 -0.12 4.55
C ILE A 663 30.71 -0.85 5.82
N GLY A 664 30.42 -0.13 6.90
CA GLY A 664 29.88 -0.71 8.13
C GLY A 664 28.61 -1.54 7.87
N ALA A 665 27.67 -1.00 7.11
CA ALA A 665 26.49 -1.75 6.69
C ALA A 665 26.83 -2.96 5.80
N ALA A 666 27.88 -2.90 4.97
CA ALA A 666 28.33 -4.05 4.18
C ALA A 666 28.94 -5.16 5.03
N LEU A 667 29.61 -4.83 6.14
CA LEU A 667 30.17 -5.81 7.09
C LEU A 667 29.08 -6.63 7.80
N THR A 668 27.86 -6.10 7.89
CA THR A 668 26.71 -6.84 8.44
C THR A 668 26.02 -7.77 7.44
N LEU A 669 26.47 -7.78 6.17
CA LEU A 669 25.93 -8.64 5.11
C LEU A 669 26.90 -9.81 4.83
N GLY A 670 26.36 -10.92 4.32
CA GLY A 670 27.19 -12.03 3.84
C GLY A 670 28.08 -11.61 2.66
N PRO A 671 29.29 -12.20 2.51
CA PRO A 671 30.26 -11.79 1.48
C PRO A 671 29.74 -11.93 0.04
N ASP A 672 28.79 -12.84 -0.19
CA ASP A 672 28.16 -13.08 -1.49
C ASP A 672 26.92 -12.19 -1.77
N ASP A 673 26.57 -11.25 -0.88
CA ASP A 673 25.43 -10.36 -1.10
C ASP A 673 25.74 -9.32 -2.21
N PRO A 674 24.91 -9.22 -3.27
CA PRO A 674 25.12 -8.26 -4.36
C PRO A 674 25.19 -6.78 -3.90
N HIS A 675 24.67 -6.44 -2.72
CA HIS A 675 24.76 -5.09 -2.16
C HIS A 675 26.13 -4.76 -1.57
N VAL A 676 26.94 -5.76 -1.21
CA VAL A 676 28.31 -5.53 -0.71
C VAL A 676 29.10 -4.72 -1.75
N GLN A 677 29.04 -5.10 -3.03
CA GLN A 677 29.73 -4.37 -4.09
C GLN A 677 29.23 -2.93 -4.25
N LYS A 678 27.93 -2.71 -4.07
CA LYS A 678 27.32 -1.37 -4.16
C LYS A 678 27.69 -0.49 -2.97
N LEU A 679 27.64 -1.03 -1.76
CA LEU A 679 27.98 -0.33 -0.51
C LEU A 679 29.48 -0.04 -0.40
N THR A 680 30.32 -0.89 -1.01
CA THR A 680 31.77 -0.74 -1.09
C THR A 680 32.26 0.05 -2.31
N SER A 681 31.34 0.50 -3.17
CA SER A 681 31.69 1.26 -4.37
C SER A 681 32.28 2.64 -4.03
N GLU A 682 33.22 3.09 -4.85
CA GLU A 682 33.83 4.41 -4.71
C GLU A 682 32.96 5.50 -5.36
N PHE A 683 32.75 6.60 -4.64
CA PHE A 683 32.19 7.82 -5.20
C PHE A 683 33.16 8.45 -6.19
N TYR A 684 32.65 9.13 -7.23
CA TYR A 684 33.49 9.77 -8.24
C TYR A 684 34.46 10.79 -7.62
N THR A 685 34.01 11.56 -6.62
CA THR A 685 34.84 12.50 -5.85
C THR A 685 34.56 12.39 -4.34
N SER A 686 35.51 12.82 -3.51
CA SER A 686 35.32 12.97 -2.06
C SER A 686 34.22 14.00 -1.71
N GLY A 687 33.99 14.99 -2.60
CA GLY A 687 32.87 15.92 -2.48
C GLY A 687 31.51 15.24 -2.64
N ASP A 688 31.41 14.22 -3.50
CA ASP A 688 30.18 13.44 -3.67
C ASP A 688 29.93 12.51 -2.47
N LEU A 689 31.00 11.94 -1.90
CA LEU A 689 30.93 11.25 -0.61
C LEU A 689 30.40 12.19 0.49
N SER A 690 30.91 13.42 0.58
CA SER A 690 30.48 14.40 1.58
C SER A 690 28.99 14.77 1.43
N LYS A 691 28.50 14.90 0.18
CA LYS A 691 27.06 15.10 -0.09
C LYS A 691 26.24 13.88 0.30
N HIS A 692 26.73 12.67 -0.02
CA HIS A 692 26.08 11.43 0.36
C HIS A 692 25.99 11.32 1.88
N PHE A 693 27.09 11.51 2.61
CA PHE A 693 27.16 11.48 4.07
C PHE A 693 26.16 12.44 4.71
N ARG A 694 26.11 13.70 4.27
CA ARG A 694 25.10 14.66 4.73
C ARG A 694 23.67 14.20 4.48
N ARG A 695 23.36 13.82 3.24
CA ARG A 695 21.97 13.59 2.80
C ARG A 695 21.41 12.26 3.27
N ARG A 696 22.26 11.23 3.35
CA ARG A 696 21.85 9.84 3.60
C ARG A 696 22.09 9.38 5.03
N HIS A 697 23.01 10.02 5.74
CA HIS A 697 23.35 9.65 7.12
C HIS A 697 23.03 10.80 8.08
N LEU A 698 23.71 11.96 7.98
CA LEU A 698 23.56 13.03 8.97
C LEU A 698 22.17 13.66 9.04
N LYS A 699 21.49 13.88 7.90
CA LYS A 699 20.14 14.45 7.88
C LYS A 699 19.11 13.53 8.56
N LEU A 700 19.37 12.23 8.59
CA LEU A 700 18.47 11.22 9.15
C LEU A 700 18.80 10.87 10.59
N LEU A 701 19.88 11.42 11.16
CA LEU A 701 20.26 11.17 12.54
C LEU A 701 19.48 12.10 13.49
N PRO A 702 18.66 11.55 14.42
CA PRO A 702 18.04 12.32 15.48
C PRO A 702 19.08 13.00 16.36
N ASP A 703 18.81 14.20 16.87
CA ASP A 703 19.81 14.97 17.62
C ASP A 703 20.25 14.29 18.93
N ASN A 704 19.41 13.42 19.50
CA ASN A 704 19.69 12.63 20.71
C ASN A 704 20.20 11.21 20.43
N ALA A 705 20.43 10.83 19.17
CA ALA A 705 20.89 9.48 18.84
C ALA A 705 22.37 9.29 19.23
N LYS A 706 22.69 8.07 19.69
CA LYS A 706 24.04 7.60 19.98
C LYS A 706 24.49 6.63 18.88
N PRO A 707 25.09 7.12 17.78
CA PRO A 707 25.38 6.27 16.63
C PRO A 707 26.63 5.41 16.86
N ARG A 708 26.66 4.21 16.31
CA ARG A 708 27.86 3.35 16.31
C ARG A 708 28.62 3.45 14.99
N CYS A 709 29.94 3.38 15.05
CA CYS A 709 30.77 3.15 13.88
C CYS A 709 31.12 1.66 13.80
N GLU A 710 30.44 0.90 12.93
CA GLU A 710 30.67 -0.55 12.77
C GLU A 710 32.08 -0.88 12.25
N VAL A 711 32.77 0.08 11.61
CA VAL A 711 34.14 -0.09 11.11
C VAL A 711 35.19 0.09 12.21
N CYS A 712 34.92 0.97 13.17
CA CYS A 712 35.80 1.21 14.33
C CYS A 712 35.37 0.44 15.59
N ASP A 713 34.24 -0.27 15.50
CA ASP A 713 33.60 -0.98 16.59
C ASP A 713 33.39 -0.15 17.88
N PHE A 714 32.93 1.10 17.73
CA PHE A 714 32.80 2.05 18.84
C PHE A 714 31.52 2.90 18.80
N ASP A 715 30.92 3.11 19.97
CA ASP A 715 29.70 3.89 20.17
C ASP A 715 30.00 5.39 20.35
N LEU A 716 29.33 6.22 19.57
CA LEU A 716 29.46 7.67 19.60
C LEU A 716 28.32 8.28 20.42
N THR A 717 28.61 9.40 21.08
CA THR A 717 27.71 9.98 22.09
C THR A 717 26.64 10.91 21.52
N CYS A 718 26.89 11.53 20.37
CA CYS A 718 25.95 12.44 19.71
C CYS A 718 26.33 12.69 18.24
N LYS A 719 25.47 13.43 17.52
CA LYS A 719 25.68 13.86 16.13
C LYS A 719 26.99 14.64 15.90
N MET A 720 27.34 15.54 16.81
CA MET A 720 28.62 16.28 16.72
C MET A 720 29.82 15.34 16.88
N HIS A 721 29.72 14.35 17.76
CA HIS A 721 30.76 13.33 17.91
C HIS A 721 30.91 12.50 16.63
N LEU A 722 29.80 12.10 15.98
CA LEU A 722 29.86 11.44 14.68
C LEU A 722 30.51 12.30 13.58
N GLN A 723 30.21 13.59 13.51
CA GLN A 723 30.84 14.49 12.54
C GLN A 723 32.34 14.65 12.80
N SER A 724 32.73 14.81 14.07
CA SER A 724 34.15 14.87 14.45
C SER A 724 34.87 13.55 14.16
N HIS A 725 34.24 12.41 14.44
CA HIS A 725 34.79 11.09 14.18
C HIS A 725 34.94 10.84 12.67
N ALA A 726 33.91 11.14 11.88
CA ALA A 726 33.94 11.05 10.43
C ALA A 726 35.07 11.88 9.81
N MET A 727 35.31 13.08 10.33
CA MET A 727 36.40 13.95 9.85
C MET A 727 37.78 13.45 10.27
N LYS A 728 37.96 13.12 11.56
CA LYS A 728 39.28 12.79 12.15
C LYS A 728 39.77 11.37 11.83
N VAL A 729 38.85 10.41 11.73
CA VAL A 729 39.19 8.98 11.55
C VAL A 729 38.98 8.54 10.10
N HIS A 730 38.00 9.13 9.41
CA HIS A 730 37.59 8.71 8.06
C HIS A 730 37.69 9.78 6.99
N GLY A 731 38.26 10.96 7.29
CA GLY A 731 38.47 12.06 6.34
C GLY A 731 37.19 12.56 5.64
N THR A 732 36.00 12.23 6.16
CA THR A 732 34.70 12.52 5.55
C THR A 732 34.13 13.78 6.17
N VAL A 733 33.95 14.82 5.34
CA VAL A 733 33.50 16.14 5.80
C VAL A 733 31.99 16.28 5.66
N SER A 734 31.34 16.86 6.67
CA SER A 734 29.91 17.20 6.64
C SER A 734 29.65 18.57 6.05
#